data_AF-A0A023B4S7-F1
#
_entry.id   AF-A0A023B4S7-F1
#
_cell.length_a   1.000
_cell.length_b   1.000
_cell.length_c   1.000
_cell.angle_alpha   90.00
_cell.angle_beta   90.00
_cell.angle_gamma   90.00
#
_symmetry.space_group_name_H-M   'P 1'
#
loop_
_entity.id
_entity.type
_entity.pdbx_description
1 polymer ?
#
loop_
_entity_poly.entity_id
_entity_poly.type
_entity_poly.pdbx_seq_one_letter_code
_entity_poly.pdbx_strand_id
1 'polypeptide(L)'
;MCLESALKFLDQASIMSDQAVAKIDSMVVETLGDWDDGDDIISEMDVIAEIDRIVEDMLADYPGARFESRTVGNSTALERYSVGLELDRTYDLVNECIPAFQITFPHEDASSVEAKYLVWAYDILSHGWWHLVPFQVKKPVSVFGLARKAVEWEEARKANPGLKVNVLLEARCYRGNRNSRVLWDVPMFSFKLKMERSIDDLGFGNYIDANNNRDANNNWDAKEDSSRGRVRCKCQARCTCQLIPLSDVNASLQDLFCNWPVDEIGSCQLKQNMRRWRLRYQKHYSGSSGGPCMSGRQFDELVVRTLGRLRVPLTEVSKAFRRAQRRQRIRERVAEVVMRDPREASLVKTIMGDLLPSHLVGVGGNKFQVVKEGEDDLRIPPRYLVWAYDILNHGWWGMIPISSQGLSLFGLAQKAQEWEAGGGRMYSLLSSCYMCRESVGRVHYPGTTCERCEKSWNPEEFWEWLRSRHFENIYDQLKRHTNHPVEEDIGDSSHKDSNHKDSNRSIRVDRNWLIRLIDEIGFDIPTGKKEATFEICDSAIEKYLPSTGYQSLSGRFMAFWIPGRQMVKKSPNGFCRWEHERLIVYRISSYCTNLVDPVPRYGLCEKPRPDTPVDCPAMISIICGGVSKSIPSFQIIFPQEEEWRVPARYLVWAYDILYWGWWHLVPFEVAKKPVSVFGLAQMAVTWDTSRKRDPGLRGTSTLAARCYKASYCITDELVWDARALIEWLKRRSASDVGFRGALQKDDKKGAWFIRLANVDDALHDLLDQWPVDEVGGNQFALNMTRWRRRYKGNIPPNETNNRPTDCLSAAEFDGLVVRMMGDLRVPLTEVSSEVRSTKRRQRIRERVTKLALTNGSGHHKFIQAIMSDSPPPYLMDISGNKFRMIKETETNLRIQPRYLVWAYDSLRHGWREMVPHHILSPGLSVFELARKASEWEAGGQLIHTLSASCYNCGEGSKFHASTKTCERCEKPWSPAKFWEWLRSRHFENICDQLKKSDYAGPEDFGGPTDSQKPGDSSRRVNWDRVDQDRWSMIIDGIGFDFPTEKEEPRYREVLANRLRFVMEVIDGMDQSVDEIFARVFTTWNFSA
;
A
#
# COMPACT_ATOMS: atom_id res chain seq x y z
N MET A 1 -4.01 -58.85 1.51
CA MET A 1 -4.12 -58.32 0.10
C MET A 1 -4.73 -56.91 0.05
N CYS A 2 -3.94 -55.89 -0.29
CA CYS A 2 -4.43 -54.53 -0.54
C CYS A 2 -4.86 -54.32 -2.00
N LEU A 3 -5.96 -53.57 -2.21
CA LEU A 3 -6.56 -53.28 -3.52
C LEU A 3 -5.55 -52.66 -4.52
N GLU A 4 -4.60 -51.86 -4.04
CA GLU A 4 -3.60 -51.21 -4.90
C GLU A 4 -2.57 -52.19 -5.49
N SER A 5 -2.19 -53.23 -4.74
CA SER A 5 -1.33 -54.31 -5.25
C SER A 5 -2.09 -55.20 -6.24
N ALA A 6 -3.35 -55.52 -5.93
CA ALA A 6 -4.22 -56.27 -6.84
C ALA A 6 -4.46 -55.52 -8.16
N LEU A 7 -4.66 -54.20 -8.12
CA LEU A 7 -4.82 -53.38 -9.32
C LEU A 7 -3.53 -53.30 -10.14
N LYS A 8 -2.34 -53.17 -9.52
CA LYS A 8 -1.05 -53.22 -10.24
C LYS A 8 -0.79 -54.58 -10.87
N PHE A 9 -1.12 -55.67 -10.18
CA PHE A 9 -1.04 -57.03 -10.70
C PHE A 9 -1.99 -57.24 -11.89
N LEU A 10 -3.23 -56.76 -11.82
CA LEU A 10 -4.20 -56.83 -12.91
C LEU A 10 -3.78 -55.99 -14.14
N ASP A 11 -3.20 -54.81 -13.92
CA ASP A 11 -2.70 -53.94 -15.01
C ASP A 11 -1.50 -54.60 -15.72
N GLN A 12 -0.61 -55.27 -14.97
CA GLN A 12 0.49 -56.07 -15.51
C GLN A 12 0.00 -57.35 -16.23
N ALA A 13 -0.95 -58.08 -15.64
CA ALA A 13 -1.55 -59.27 -16.22
C ALA A 13 -2.27 -58.98 -17.55
N SER A 14 -2.83 -57.77 -17.71
CA SER A 14 -3.49 -57.33 -18.96
C SER A 14 -2.58 -57.27 -20.19
N ILE A 15 -1.25 -57.31 -19.99
CA ILE A 15 -0.21 -57.26 -21.03
C ILE A 15 0.34 -58.67 -21.34
N MET A 16 0.01 -59.67 -20.51
CA MET A 16 0.45 -61.05 -20.68
C MET A 16 -0.43 -61.79 -21.68
N SER A 17 0.11 -62.79 -22.39
CA SER A 17 -0.72 -63.62 -23.27
C SER A 17 -1.62 -64.55 -22.45
N ASP A 18 -2.80 -64.88 -23.00
CA ASP A 18 -3.79 -65.77 -22.35
C ASP A 18 -3.16 -67.09 -21.85
N GLN A 19 -2.14 -67.59 -22.55
CA GLN A 19 -1.43 -68.83 -22.21
C GLN A 19 -0.51 -68.69 -20.98
N ALA A 20 0.00 -67.48 -20.70
CA ALA A 20 0.74 -67.18 -19.48
C ALA A 20 -0.21 -66.95 -18.30
N VAL A 21 -1.34 -66.27 -18.52
CA VAL A 21 -2.39 -66.08 -17.51
C VAL A 21 -2.96 -67.42 -17.05
N ALA A 22 -3.32 -68.31 -17.99
CA ALA A 22 -3.81 -69.65 -17.68
C ALA A 22 -2.80 -70.53 -16.91
N LYS A 23 -1.49 -70.30 -17.10
CA LYS A 23 -0.44 -71.02 -16.37
C LYS A 23 -0.27 -70.47 -14.94
N ILE A 24 -0.41 -69.16 -14.75
CA ILE A 24 -0.44 -68.53 -13.42
C ILE A 24 -1.68 -68.99 -12.64
N ASP A 25 -2.88 -68.96 -13.25
CA ASP A 25 -4.11 -69.45 -12.61
C ASP A 25 -3.96 -70.91 -12.15
N SER A 26 -3.38 -71.78 -13.00
CA SER A 26 -3.12 -73.18 -12.64
C SER A 26 -2.18 -73.33 -11.43
N MET A 27 -1.10 -72.55 -11.36
CA MET A 27 -0.12 -72.62 -10.28
C MET A 27 -0.62 -71.96 -8.98
N VAL A 28 -1.46 -70.92 -9.07
CA VAL A 28 -2.12 -70.31 -7.91
C VAL A 28 -3.14 -71.29 -7.31
N VAL A 29 -3.86 -72.04 -8.15
CA VAL A 29 -4.79 -73.09 -7.68
C VAL A 29 -4.04 -74.28 -7.06
N GLU A 30 -2.88 -74.70 -7.57
CA GLU A 30 -2.02 -75.69 -6.89
C GLU A 30 -1.50 -75.16 -5.55
N THR A 31 -0.90 -73.96 -5.53
CA THR A 31 -0.27 -73.38 -4.32
C THR A 31 -1.28 -73.11 -3.20
N LEU A 32 -2.52 -72.74 -3.53
CA LEU A 32 -3.59 -72.52 -2.55
C LEU A 32 -4.41 -73.78 -2.25
N GLY A 33 -4.24 -74.86 -3.02
CA GLY A 33 -4.96 -76.13 -2.83
C GLY A 33 -4.40 -77.00 -1.71
N ASP A 34 -3.11 -76.84 -1.39
CA ASP A 34 -2.39 -77.57 -0.34
C ASP A 34 -2.33 -76.80 1.00
N TRP A 35 -3.00 -75.64 1.13
CA TRP A 35 -3.09 -74.88 2.38
C TRP A 35 -4.29 -75.36 3.23
N ASP A 36 -4.01 -76.21 4.22
CA ASP A 36 -4.97 -76.62 5.26
C ASP A 36 -4.99 -75.59 6.40
N ASP A 37 -6.16 -75.36 7.01
CA ASP A 37 -6.46 -74.22 7.93
C ASP A 37 -5.79 -74.34 9.33
N GLY A 38 -4.68 -75.07 9.46
CA GLY A 38 -4.14 -75.57 10.73
C GLY A 38 -2.86 -74.94 11.26
N ASP A 39 -2.03 -74.28 10.43
CA ASP A 39 -0.69 -73.83 10.83
C ASP A 39 -0.62 -72.33 11.18
N ASP A 40 -0.45 -72.07 12.48
CA ASP A 40 -0.33 -70.73 13.07
C ASP A 40 1.03 -70.05 12.74
N ILE A 41 0.95 -68.78 12.32
CA ILE A 41 2.05 -67.80 12.23
C ILE A 41 3.13 -68.12 11.16
N ILE A 42 2.78 -67.82 9.91
CA ILE A 42 3.73 -67.32 8.89
C ILE A 42 3.41 -65.84 8.61
N SER A 43 4.41 -64.99 8.49
CA SER A 43 4.22 -63.55 8.30
C SER A 43 3.65 -63.23 6.91
N GLU A 44 2.77 -62.22 6.79
CA GLU A 44 2.28 -61.73 5.50
C GLU A 44 3.45 -61.30 4.57
N MET A 45 4.63 -61.00 5.14
CA MET A 45 5.86 -60.73 4.37
C MET A 45 6.50 -61.97 3.74
N ASP A 46 6.39 -63.16 4.33
CA ASP A 46 7.05 -64.38 3.82
C ASP A 46 6.33 -64.91 2.59
N VAL A 47 4.99 -64.81 2.55
CA VAL A 47 4.17 -65.11 1.38
C VAL A 47 4.49 -64.17 0.21
N ILE A 48 4.70 -62.88 0.49
CA ILE A 48 5.10 -61.91 -0.53
C ILE A 48 6.51 -62.21 -1.06
N ALA A 49 7.45 -62.55 -0.18
CA ALA A 49 8.81 -62.92 -0.57
C ALA A 49 8.87 -64.19 -1.44
N GLU A 50 8.02 -65.19 -1.16
CA GLU A 50 7.95 -66.41 -1.97
C GLU A 50 7.27 -66.17 -3.33
N ILE A 51 6.25 -65.30 -3.41
CA ILE A 51 5.66 -64.86 -4.68
C ILE A 51 6.69 -64.10 -5.53
N ASP A 52 7.45 -63.17 -4.95
CA ASP A 52 8.53 -62.46 -5.65
C ASP A 52 9.62 -63.45 -6.14
N ARG A 53 9.95 -64.47 -5.34
CA ARG A 53 10.91 -65.53 -5.72
C ARG A 53 10.41 -66.36 -6.91
N ILE A 54 9.14 -66.75 -6.92
CA ILE A 54 8.52 -67.49 -8.03
C ILE A 54 8.51 -66.64 -9.31
N VAL A 55 8.24 -65.34 -9.21
CA VAL A 55 8.26 -64.41 -10.35
C VAL A 55 9.68 -64.23 -10.91
N GLU A 56 10.71 -64.11 -10.07
CA GLU A 56 12.11 -64.04 -10.52
C GLU A 56 12.56 -65.36 -11.18
N ASP A 57 12.24 -66.52 -10.61
CA ASP A 57 12.53 -67.84 -11.22
C ASP A 57 11.82 -67.99 -12.60
N MET A 58 10.58 -67.49 -12.75
CA MET A 58 9.86 -67.46 -14.03
C MET A 58 10.51 -66.55 -15.10
N LEU A 59 11.27 -65.53 -14.69
CA LEU A 59 11.95 -64.60 -15.61
C LEU A 59 13.35 -65.10 -16.02
N ALA A 60 13.96 -66.01 -15.24
CA ALA A 60 15.27 -66.59 -15.53
C ALA A 60 15.30 -67.42 -16.83
N ASP A 61 14.20 -68.07 -17.19
CA ASP A 61 14.09 -68.96 -18.36
C ASP A 61 13.88 -68.24 -19.71
N TYR A 62 13.77 -66.91 -19.73
CA TYR A 62 13.55 -66.11 -20.94
C TYR A 62 14.78 -65.24 -21.33
N PRO A 63 15.79 -65.79 -22.02
CA PRO A 63 17.08 -65.12 -22.29
C PRO A 63 17.04 -63.92 -23.26
N GLY A 64 15.85 -63.42 -23.61
CA GLY A 64 15.65 -62.18 -24.40
C GLY A 64 15.26 -60.95 -23.57
N ALA A 65 14.86 -61.11 -22.30
CA ALA A 65 14.28 -60.04 -21.48
C ALA A 65 15.33 -59.34 -20.58
N ARG A 66 16.41 -58.80 -21.16
CA ARG A 66 17.35 -57.97 -20.39
C ARG A 66 16.85 -56.52 -20.27
N PHE A 67 16.24 -56.21 -19.13
CA PHE A 67 16.17 -54.83 -18.63
C PHE A 67 17.27 -54.61 -17.58
N GLU A 68 17.97 -53.47 -17.68
CA GLU A 68 19.02 -53.10 -16.72
C GLU A 68 18.39 -52.67 -15.38
N SER A 69 18.20 -53.63 -14.48
CA SER A 69 17.90 -53.35 -13.08
C SER A 69 19.09 -52.62 -12.43
N ARG A 70 18.93 -51.32 -12.17
CA ARG A 70 19.88 -50.57 -11.32
C ARG A 70 19.67 -50.96 -9.87
N THR A 71 20.40 -51.97 -9.41
CA THR A 71 20.62 -52.21 -7.98
C THR A 71 21.08 -50.93 -7.29
N VAL A 72 20.39 -50.55 -6.22
CA VAL A 72 20.65 -49.34 -5.44
C VAL A 72 22.00 -49.46 -4.71
N GLY A 73 23.01 -48.74 -5.20
CA GLY A 73 24.28 -48.57 -4.51
C GLY A 73 24.15 -47.58 -3.35
N ASN A 74 24.30 -48.07 -2.12
CA ASN A 74 24.34 -47.23 -0.93
C ASN A 74 25.67 -46.45 -0.80
N SER A 75 25.57 -45.28 -0.15
CA SER A 75 26.66 -44.51 0.50
C SER A 75 27.45 -43.48 -0.32
N THR A 76 27.87 -42.43 0.41
CA THR A 76 28.82 -41.35 0.06
C THR A 76 28.50 -40.40 -1.11
N ALA A 77 27.68 -39.38 -0.84
CA ALA A 77 27.68 -38.10 -1.57
C ALA A 77 27.24 -36.91 -0.69
N LEU A 78 27.81 -36.79 0.52
CA LEU A 78 27.54 -35.66 1.43
C LEU A 78 28.50 -34.48 1.16
N GLU A 79 28.29 -33.72 0.08
CA GLU A 79 29.01 -32.44 -0.08
C GLU A 79 28.25 -31.40 -0.94
N ARG A 80 28.20 -30.15 -0.43
CA ARG A 80 27.81 -28.89 -1.11
C ARG A 80 26.31 -28.65 -1.36
N TYR A 81 25.60 -28.23 -0.31
CA TYR A 81 24.33 -27.50 -0.45
C TYR A 81 24.56 -26.00 -0.70
N SER A 82 23.96 -25.47 -1.77
CA SER A 82 23.73 -24.03 -1.97
C SER A 82 22.21 -23.78 -2.04
N VAL A 83 21.70 -22.86 -1.22
CA VAL A 83 20.26 -22.69 -0.99
C VAL A 83 19.62 -21.83 -2.09
N GLY A 84 18.80 -22.45 -2.92
CA GLY A 84 17.87 -21.79 -3.85
C GLY A 84 17.04 -22.84 -4.59
N LEU A 85 15.71 -22.67 -4.64
CA LEU A 85 14.70 -23.66 -5.09
C LEU A 85 15.19 -24.67 -6.16
N GLU A 86 15.73 -25.82 -5.73
CA GLU A 86 15.87 -27.00 -6.58
C GLU A 86 14.50 -27.69 -6.71
N LEU A 87 13.61 -27.07 -7.49
CA LEU A 87 12.28 -27.61 -7.80
C LEU A 87 12.32 -28.73 -8.87
N ASP A 88 13.52 -29.16 -9.28
CA ASP A 88 13.77 -30.02 -10.45
C ASP A 88 14.34 -31.42 -10.13
N ARG A 89 14.75 -31.72 -8.87
CA ARG A 89 15.46 -32.98 -8.55
C ARG A 89 14.73 -33.98 -7.66
N THR A 90 13.54 -33.66 -7.15
CA THR A 90 12.77 -34.53 -6.24
C THR A 90 11.50 -35.12 -6.86
N TYR A 91 11.40 -35.13 -8.20
CA TYR A 91 10.17 -35.46 -8.93
C TYR A 91 10.17 -36.80 -9.71
N ASP A 92 11.21 -37.63 -9.57
CA ASP A 92 11.32 -38.92 -10.30
C ASP A 92 10.24 -39.96 -9.93
N LEU A 93 9.49 -39.77 -8.84
CA LEU A 93 8.48 -40.72 -8.35
C LEU A 93 7.05 -40.52 -8.86
N VAL A 94 6.75 -39.43 -9.59
CA VAL A 94 5.42 -39.23 -10.24
C VAL A 94 5.58 -38.67 -11.66
N ASN A 95 6.57 -39.20 -12.39
CA ASN A 95 6.67 -38.98 -13.82
C ASN A 95 5.70 -39.94 -14.54
N GLU A 96 4.40 -39.66 -14.45
CA GLU A 96 3.41 -40.26 -15.36
C GLU A 96 3.92 -40.07 -16.79
N CYS A 97 4.26 -41.16 -17.47
CA CYS A 97 4.86 -41.09 -18.80
C CYS A 97 3.96 -40.26 -19.73
N ILE A 98 4.45 -39.09 -20.13
CA ILE A 98 3.71 -38.19 -21.03
C ILE A 98 3.47 -38.98 -22.32
N PRO A 99 2.20 -39.28 -22.69
CA PRO A 99 1.94 -40.18 -23.80
C PRO A 99 2.55 -39.66 -25.08
N ALA A 100 3.17 -40.55 -25.87
CA ALA A 100 3.74 -40.20 -27.16
C ALA A 100 2.67 -39.51 -28.03
N PHE A 101 2.97 -38.29 -28.48
CA PHE A 101 2.08 -37.48 -29.29
C PHE A 101 2.65 -37.32 -30.71
N GLN A 102 1.75 -37.27 -31.70
CA GLN A 102 2.15 -37.11 -33.10
C GLN A 102 2.35 -35.62 -33.44
N ILE A 103 3.34 -35.31 -34.27
CA ILE A 103 3.55 -33.93 -34.74
C ILE A 103 2.45 -33.54 -35.74
N THR A 104 2.13 -34.45 -36.65
CA THR A 104 1.13 -34.30 -37.73
C THR A 104 0.42 -35.64 -37.95
N PHE A 105 -0.84 -35.60 -38.38
CA PHE A 105 -1.51 -36.74 -39.01
C PHE A 105 -1.44 -36.62 -40.54
N PRO A 106 -1.57 -37.72 -41.32
CA PRO A 106 -1.46 -37.68 -42.78
C PRO A 106 -2.42 -36.71 -43.50
N HIS A 107 -3.57 -36.40 -42.90
CA HIS A 107 -4.53 -35.43 -43.44
C HIS A 107 -4.19 -33.97 -43.11
N GLU A 108 -3.13 -33.73 -42.33
CA GLU A 108 -2.65 -32.43 -41.89
C GLU A 108 -1.34 -32.00 -42.57
N ASP A 109 -0.65 -32.90 -43.29
CA ASP A 109 0.72 -32.69 -43.81
C ASP A 109 0.86 -31.50 -44.78
N ALA A 110 -0.22 -31.11 -45.46
CA ALA A 110 -0.27 -29.91 -46.31
C ALA A 110 -0.67 -28.62 -45.54
N SER A 111 -0.90 -28.70 -44.22
CA SER A 111 -1.26 -27.56 -43.38
C SER A 111 -0.02 -26.74 -43.04
N SER A 112 -0.12 -25.41 -43.19
CA SER A 112 0.84 -24.48 -42.61
C SER A 112 0.16 -23.61 -41.56
N VAL A 113 0.85 -23.33 -40.45
CA VAL A 113 0.31 -22.60 -39.31
C VAL A 113 1.33 -21.57 -38.83
N GLU A 114 0.88 -20.41 -38.36
CA GLU A 114 1.79 -19.39 -37.81
C GLU A 114 2.60 -19.97 -36.65
N ALA A 115 3.93 -19.86 -36.73
CA ALA A 115 4.89 -20.52 -35.85
C ALA A 115 4.54 -20.49 -34.36
N LYS A 116 3.95 -19.39 -33.87
CA LYS A 116 3.62 -19.20 -32.45
C LYS A 116 2.61 -20.23 -31.93
N TYR A 117 1.66 -20.68 -32.75
CA TYR A 117 0.67 -21.68 -32.34
C TYR A 117 1.25 -23.08 -32.35
N LEU A 118 2.19 -23.38 -33.26
CA LEU A 118 2.90 -24.66 -33.31
C LEU A 118 3.83 -24.84 -32.12
N VAL A 119 4.62 -23.81 -31.80
CA VAL A 119 5.46 -23.79 -30.59
C VAL A 119 4.60 -23.91 -29.33
N TRP A 120 3.49 -23.17 -29.23
CA TRP A 120 2.56 -23.32 -28.09
C TRP A 120 1.94 -24.72 -28.02
N ALA A 121 1.44 -25.26 -29.12
CA ALA A 121 0.81 -26.58 -29.15
C ALA A 121 1.80 -27.69 -28.77
N TYR A 122 3.05 -27.58 -29.21
CA TYR A 122 4.12 -28.48 -28.79
C TYR A 122 4.31 -28.45 -27.28
N ASP A 123 4.42 -27.26 -26.66
CA ASP A 123 4.65 -27.12 -25.22
C ASP A 123 3.49 -27.68 -24.38
N ILE A 124 2.25 -27.53 -24.88
CA ILE A 124 1.07 -28.15 -24.25
C ILE A 124 1.17 -29.68 -24.28
N LEU A 125 1.59 -30.26 -25.41
CA LEU A 125 1.66 -31.70 -25.61
C LEU A 125 2.86 -32.30 -24.87
N SER A 126 4.05 -31.73 -25.05
CA SER A 126 5.33 -32.22 -24.49
C SER A 126 5.41 -32.14 -22.96
N HIS A 127 4.64 -31.25 -22.33
CA HIS A 127 4.57 -31.15 -20.87
C HIS A 127 3.21 -31.56 -20.28
N GLY A 128 2.28 -32.06 -21.11
CA GLY A 128 0.95 -32.52 -20.67
C GLY A 128 0.02 -31.43 -20.13
N TRP A 129 0.21 -30.15 -20.49
CA TRP A 129 -0.53 -29.00 -19.93
C TRP A 129 -1.94 -28.80 -20.51
N TRP A 130 -2.67 -29.90 -20.71
CA TRP A 130 -4.01 -29.92 -21.28
C TRP A 130 -5.01 -29.01 -20.54
N HIS A 131 -4.85 -28.85 -19.22
CA HIS A 131 -5.67 -28.00 -18.37
C HIS A 131 -5.57 -26.49 -18.68
N LEU A 132 -4.57 -26.08 -19.47
CA LEU A 132 -4.36 -24.69 -19.89
C LEU A 132 -4.95 -24.37 -21.27
N VAL A 133 -5.55 -25.35 -21.96
CA VAL A 133 -6.25 -25.15 -23.23
C VAL A 133 -7.68 -24.66 -22.95
N PRO A 134 -8.10 -23.48 -23.45
CA PRO A 134 -9.39 -22.87 -23.09
C PRO A 134 -10.60 -23.43 -23.86
N PHE A 135 -10.40 -24.47 -24.66
CA PHE A 135 -11.41 -25.11 -25.51
C PHE A 135 -11.32 -26.64 -25.42
N GLN A 136 -12.43 -27.32 -25.70
CA GLN A 136 -12.45 -28.79 -25.72
C GLN A 136 -11.63 -29.32 -26.91
N VAL A 137 -10.80 -30.33 -26.65
CA VAL A 137 -9.97 -30.98 -27.65
C VAL A 137 -10.36 -32.45 -27.74
N LYS A 138 -10.81 -32.90 -28.91
CA LYS A 138 -11.04 -34.33 -29.18
C LYS A 138 -9.68 -35.02 -29.25
N LYS A 139 -9.49 -36.11 -28.51
CA LYS A 139 -8.29 -36.94 -28.56
C LYS A 139 -8.51 -38.12 -29.53
N PRO A 140 -7.47 -38.63 -30.21
CA PRO A 140 -6.11 -38.09 -30.25
C PRO A 140 -6.02 -36.79 -31.06
N VAL A 141 -4.98 -35.99 -30.83
CA VAL A 141 -4.69 -34.74 -31.55
C VAL A 141 -3.18 -34.60 -31.75
N SER A 142 -2.76 -34.00 -32.85
CA SER A 142 -1.36 -33.73 -33.16
C SER A 142 -0.95 -32.30 -32.74
N VAL A 143 0.35 -31.97 -32.87
CA VAL A 143 0.83 -30.57 -32.72
C VAL A 143 0.13 -29.64 -33.73
N PHE A 144 0.04 -30.04 -34.99
CA PHE A 144 -0.60 -29.23 -36.05
C PHE A 144 -2.11 -29.09 -35.83
N GLY A 145 -2.81 -30.15 -35.44
CA GLY A 145 -4.24 -30.13 -35.15
C GLY A 145 -4.59 -29.24 -33.96
N LEU A 146 -3.81 -29.32 -32.87
CA LEU A 146 -3.99 -28.46 -31.70
C LEU A 146 -3.66 -27.00 -32.02
N ALA A 147 -2.61 -26.74 -32.82
CA ALA A 147 -2.27 -25.40 -33.28
C ALA A 147 -3.37 -24.79 -34.18
N ARG A 148 -3.96 -25.57 -35.10
CA ARG A 148 -5.11 -25.14 -35.91
C ARG A 148 -6.33 -24.83 -35.05
N LYS A 149 -6.65 -25.66 -34.05
CA LYS A 149 -7.76 -25.37 -33.11
C LYS A 149 -7.52 -24.08 -32.31
N ALA A 150 -6.27 -23.74 -32.00
CA ALA A 150 -5.95 -22.46 -31.37
C ALA A 150 -6.11 -21.25 -32.31
N VAL A 151 -5.83 -21.40 -33.61
CA VAL A 151 -6.14 -20.38 -34.64
C VAL A 151 -7.65 -20.16 -34.73
N GLU A 152 -8.41 -21.24 -34.94
CA GLU A 152 -9.88 -21.21 -35.02
C GLU A 152 -10.48 -20.54 -33.78
N TRP A 153 -9.97 -20.84 -32.59
CA TRP A 153 -10.40 -20.23 -31.33
C TRP A 153 -10.05 -18.73 -31.25
N GLU A 154 -8.85 -18.31 -31.68
CA GLU A 154 -8.50 -16.88 -31.67
C GLU A 154 -9.34 -16.07 -32.68
N GLU A 155 -9.72 -16.67 -33.81
CA GLU A 155 -10.62 -16.08 -34.80
C GLU A 155 -12.06 -16.02 -34.30
N ALA A 156 -12.60 -17.11 -33.75
CA ALA A 156 -13.89 -17.13 -33.08
C ALA A 156 -13.98 -16.08 -31.96
N ARG A 157 -12.89 -15.89 -31.18
CA ARG A 157 -12.81 -14.87 -30.14
C ARG A 157 -12.71 -13.43 -30.67
N LYS A 158 -12.15 -13.22 -31.87
CA LYS A 158 -12.20 -11.91 -32.54
C LYS A 158 -13.62 -11.56 -32.99
N ALA A 159 -14.39 -12.55 -33.43
CA ALA A 159 -15.81 -12.39 -33.77
C ALA A 159 -16.71 -12.28 -32.51
N ASN A 160 -16.41 -13.02 -31.45
CA ASN A 160 -17.12 -13.00 -30.18
C ASN A 160 -16.17 -12.73 -28.99
N PRO A 161 -16.05 -11.46 -28.55
CA PRO A 161 -15.20 -11.07 -27.42
C PRO A 161 -15.56 -11.71 -26.07
N GLY A 162 -16.71 -12.39 -25.95
CA GLY A 162 -17.11 -13.14 -24.76
C GLY A 162 -16.42 -14.51 -24.61
N LEU A 163 -15.74 -15.02 -25.64
CA LEU A 163 -14.99 -16.28 -25.55
C LEU A 163 -13.70 -16.11 -24.72
N LYS A 164 -13.37 -17.12 -23.91
CA LYS A 164 -12.21 -17.11 -23.00
C LYS A 164 -10.90 -16.93 -23.78
N VAL A 165 -10.01 -16.06 -23.29
CA VAL A 165 -8.71 -15.80 -23.92
C VAL A 165 -7.81 -17.03 -23.79
N ASN A 166 -7.06 -17.39 -24.84
CA ASN A 166 -5.95 -18.35 -24.69
C ASN A 166 -4.77 -17.64 -24.00
N VAL A 167 -4.66 -17.94 -22.72
CA VAL A 167 -3.90 -17.19 -21.73
C VAL A 167 -2.40 -17.32 -21.95
N LEU A 168 -1.97 -18.52 -22.34
CA LEU A 168 -0.57 -18.84 -22.61
C LEU A 168 -0.08 -18.20 -23.91
N LEU A 169 -0.89 -18.19 -24.97
CA LEU A 169 -0.53 -17.53 -26.23
C LEU A 169 -0.29 -16.01 -26.10
N GLU A 170 -0.76 -15.37 -25.03
CA GLU A 170 -0.42 -13.98 -24.73
C GLU A 170 0.97 -13.79 -24.05
N ALA A 171 1.60 -14.86 -23.56
CA ALA A 171 2.89 -14.79 -22.88
C ALA A 171 4.01 -14.37 -23.84
N ARG A 172 5.03 -13.66 -23.32
CA ARG A 172 6.10 -13.11 -24.18
C ARG A 172 7.01 -14.19 -24.78
N CYS A 173 7.13 -15.36 -24.16
CA CYS A 173 7.90 -16.50 -24.67
C CYS A 173 7.39 -17.01 -26.04
N TYR A 174 6.06 -16.98 -26.27
CA TYR A 174 5.43 -17.34 -27.55
C TYR A 174 5.27 -16.16 -28.53
N ARG A 175 5.65 -14.94 -28.13
CA ARG A 175 5.54 -13.77 -29.01
C ARG A 175 6.78 -13.67 -29.91
N GLY A 176 6.66 -14.21 -31.12
CA GLY A 176 7.61 -13.98 -32.20
C GLY A 176 7.83 -12.49 -32.52
N ASN A 177 8.85 -12.19 -33.34
CA ASN A 177 9.15 -10.82 -33.74
C ASN A 177 7.91 -10.22 -34.44
N ARG A 178 7.60 -8.94 -34.19
CA ARG A 178 6.28 -8.35 -34.55
C ARG A 178 5.96 -8.38 -36.05
N ASN A 179 6.96 -8.59 -36.89
CA ASN A 179 6.84 -8.61 -38.35
C ASN A 179 6.79 -10.04 -38.93
N SER A 180 7.11 -11.08 -38.15
CA SER A 180 7.20 -12.46 -38.64
C SER A 180 5.89 -13.23 -38.46
N ARG A 181 4.89 -12.97 -39.32
CA ARG A 181 3.75 -13.89 -39.55
C ARG A 181 4.19 -15.11 -40.38
N VAL A 182 5.30 -15.73 -40.01
CA VAL A 182 5.87 -16.87 -40.75
C VAL A 182 5.00 -18.08 -40.45
N LEU A 183 4.39 -18.61 -41.51
CA LEU A 183 3.75 -19.92 -41.49
C LEU A 183 4.86 -20.97 -41.54
N TRP A 184 4.78 -21.99 -40.69
CA TRP A 184 5.63 -23.18 -40.77
C TRP A 184 4.78 -24.35 -41.24
N ASP A 185 5.35 -25.15 -42.14
CA ASP A 185 4.91 -26.48 -42.50
C ASP A 185 5.60 -27.53 -41.61
N VAL A 186 5.26 -28.80 -41.81
CA VAL A 186 5.83 -29.92 -41.03
C VAL A 186 7.37 -30.00 -41.17
N PRO A 187 7.97 -29.89 -42.37
CA PRO A 187 9.43 -29.83 -42.52
C PRO A 187 10.09 -28.69 -41.75
N MET A 188 9.62 -27.44 -41.89
CA MET A 188 10.19 -26.28 -41.20
C MET A 188 10.12 -26.43 -39.67
N PHE A 189 8.96 -26.87 -39.16
CA PHE A 189 8.78 -27.07 -37.73
C PHE A 189 9.67 -28.21 -37.19
N SER A 190 9.72 -29.34 -37.90
CA SER A 190 10.54 -30.50 -37.52
C SER A 190 12.03 -30.19 -37.57
N PHE A 191 12.49 -29.43 -38.56
CA PHE A 191 13.85 -28.91 -38.64
C PHE A 191 14.17 -28.02 -37.43
N LYS A 192 13.26 -27.11 -37.07
CA LYS A 192 13.45 -26.20 -35.93
C LYS A 192 13.54 -26.93 -34.59
N LEU A 193 12.70 -27.95 -34.37
CA LEU A 193 12.79 -28.80 -33.18
C LEU A 193 14.13 -29.54 -33.11
N LYS A 194 14.58 -30.15 -34.22
CA LYS A 194 15.82 -30.94 -34.25
C LYS A 194 17.10 -30.12 -34.06
N MET A 195 17.13 -28.88 -34.57
CA MET A 195 18.37 -28.09 -34.62
C MET A 195 18.59 -27.19 -33.40
N GLU A 196 17.53 -26.75 -32.72
CA GLU A 196 17.60 -25.54 -31.88
C GLU A 196 16.83 -25.58 -30.55
N ARG A 197 16.24 -26.71 -30.16
CA ARG A 197 15.36 -26.76 -28.98
C ARG A 197 15.74 -27.86 -27.99
N SER A 198 16.09 -27.49 -26.76
CA SER A 198 16.11 -28.43 -25.63
C SER A 198 14.68 -28.82 -25.24
N ILE A 199 14.49 -30.02 -24.69
CA ILE A 199 13.23 -30.44 -24.04
C ILE A 199 12.81 -29.43 -22.95
N ASP A 200 13.77 -28.74 -22.34
CA ASP A 200 13.53 -27.78 -21.26
C ASP A 200 13.26 -26.34 -21.73
N ASP A 201 13.34 -26.01 -23.03
CA ASP A 201 13.17 -24.62 -23.52
C ASP A 201 11.70 -24.28 -23.82
N LEU A 202 11.14 -23.21 -23.25
CA LEU A 202 9.79 -22.74 -23.62
C LEU A 202 9.75 -21.62 -24.67
N GLY A 203 8.76 -21.70 -25.56
CA GLY A 203 8.57 -20.69 -26.59
C GLY A 203 9.72 -20.62 -27.61
N PHE A 204 10.00 -19.42 -28.11
CA PHE A 204 10.96 -19.21 -29.21
C PHE A 204 12.45 -19.12 -28.81
N GLY A 205 12.82 -19.31 -27.53
CA GLY A 205 14.20 -19.15 -27.05
C GLY A 205 14.84 -17.75 -27.29
N ASN A 206 16.08 -17.53 -26.86
CA ASN A 206 16.77 -16.21 -26.99
C ASN A 206 17.08 -15.76 -28.44
N TYR A 207 16.65 -16.55 -29.44
CA TYR A 207 16.99 -16.44 -30.86
C TYR A 207 16.76 -15.07 -31.53
N ILE A 208 15.69 -14.36 -31.16
CA ILE A 208 15.28 -13.12 -31.87
C ILE A 208 16.29 -11.98 -31.74
N ASP A 209 17.05 -11.92 -30.64
CA ASP A 209 18.05 -10.87 -30.44
C ASP A 209 19.37 -11.16 -31.19
N ALA A 210 19.66 -12.42 -31.52
CA ALA A 210 20.91 -12.82 -32.18
C ALA A 210 20.95 -12.44 -33.68
N ASN A 211 19.87 -12.68 -34.42
CA ASN A 211 19.86 -12.39 -35.87
C ASN A 211 19.82 -10.89 -36.20
N ASN A 212 19.20 -10.05 -35.37
CA ASN A 212 19.19 -8.59 -35.57
C ASN A 212 20.59 -7.95 -35.44
N ASN A 213 21.57 -8.66 -34.86
CA ASN A 213 22.95 -8.18 -34.77
C ASN A 213 23.81 -8.51 -36.00
N ARG A 214 23.38 -9.41 -36.91
CA ARG A 214 24.17 -9.74 -38.11
C ARG A 214 24.05 -8.67 -39.20
N ASP A 215 22.88 -8.06 -39.38
CA ASP A 215 22.68 -7.02 -40.39
C ASP A 215 23.31 -5.65 -40.00
N ALA A 216 23.78 -5.51 -38.76
CA ALA A 216 24.49 -4.31 -38.29
C ALA A 216 26.00 -4.29 -38.64
N ASN A 217 26.55 -5.40 -39.15
CA ASN A 217 28.00 -5.63 -39.24
C ASN A 217 28.66 -5.29 -40.59
N ASN A 218 27.91 -4.80 -41.58
CA ASN A 218 28.41 -4.63 -42.96
C ASN A 218 28.74 -3.18 -43.39
N ASN A 219 28.82 -2.20 -42.47
CA ASN A 219 29.41 -0.89 -42.81
C ASN A 219 29.87 -0.07 -41.58
N TRP A 220 31.02 -0.44 -41.00
CA TRP A 220 31.76 0.40 -40.05
C TRP A 220 33.25 0.38 -40.38
N ASP A 221 33.72 1.40 -41.11
CA ASP A 221 35.15 1.69 -41.23
C ASP A 221 35.74 1.92 -39.83
N ALA A 222 36.70 1.09 -39.46
CA ALA A 222 37.35 1.19 -38.16
C ALA A 222 38.34 2.36 -38.13
N LYS A 223 38.00 3.41 -37.37
CA LYS A 223 39.02 4.17 -36.64
C LYS A 223 39.00 3.73 -35.18
N GLU A 224 40.12 3.15 -34.75
CA GLU A 224 40.35 2.78 -33.37
C GLU A 224 40.30 4.02 -32.47
N ASP A 225 39.58 3.93 -31.36
CA ASP A 225 39.77 4.83 -30.22
C ASP A 225 39.62 4.02 -28.92
N SER A 226 40.68 3.28 -28.60
CA SER A 226 40.74 2.32 -27.48
C SER A 226 40.90 3.02 -26.13
N SER A 227 39.89 3.74 -25.63
CA SER A 227 39.84 4.16 -24.22
C SER A 227 38.49 4.64 -23.65
N ARG A 228 37.38 3.89 -23.81
CA ARG A 228 36.23 3.92 -22.85
C ARG A 228 35.20 2.82 -23.12
N GLY A 229 35.35 1.67 -22.46
CA GLY A 229 34.43 0.55 -22.53
C GLY A 229 33.05 0.84 -21.91
N ARG A 230 32.14 1.46 -22.68
CA ARG A 230 30.70 1.51 -22.33
C ARG A 230 29.84 1.65 -23.59
N VAL A 231 29.64 0.52 -24.28
CA VAL A 231 28.73 0.42 -25.44
C VAL A 231 27.28 0.68 -24.99
N ARG A 232 26.82 1.93 -25.11
CA ARG A 232 25.43 2.31 -24.88
C ARG A 232 24.56 1.87 -26.06
N CYS A 233 23.88 0.73 -25.94
CA CYS A 233 22.79 0.42 -26.87
C CYS A 233 21.68 1.48 -26.74
N LYS A 234 21.43 2.24 -27.82
CA LYS A 234 20.34 3.23 -27.89
C LYS A 234 18.94 2.60 -27.66
N CYS A 235 18.84 1.27 -27.69
CA CYS A 235 17.64 0.49 -27.35
C CYS A 235 17.19 0.61 -25.87
N GLN A 236 18.11 0.81 -24.92
CA GLN A 236 17.80 0.80 -23.48
C GLN A 236 16.87 1.94 -23.03
N ALA A 237 16.86 3.08 -23.73
CA ALA A 237 16.06 4.24 -23.33
C ALA A 237 14.54 4.09 -23.54
N ARG A 238 14.09 3.06 -24.27
CA ARG A 238 12.66 2.76 -24.49
C ARG A 238 12.25 1.32 -24.17
N CYS A 239 13.17 0.36 -24.21
CA CYS A 239 12.94 -0.96 -23.63
C CYS A 239 13.55 -1.01 -22.23
N THR A 240 12.77 -0.58 -21.23
CA THR A 240 13.03 -0.93 -19.82
C THR A 240 12.77 -2.42 -19.62
N CYS A 241 13.73 -3.23 -20.02
CA CYS A 241 13.80 -4.64 -19.65
C CYS A 241 13.95 -4.70 -18.13
N GLN A 242 12.82 -4.87 -17.44
CA GLN A 242 12.78 -5.02 -15.99
C GLN A 242 13.53 -6.30 -15.64
N LEU A 243 14.66 -6.11 -14.97
CA LEU A 243 15.51 -7.15 -14.42
C LEU A 243 15.02 -7.41 -12.99
N ILE A 244 14.80 -8.68 -12.64
CA ILE A 244 14.41 -9.11 -11.30
C ILE A 244 15.66 -9.73 -10.66
N PRO A 245 16.17 -9.24 -9.52
CA PRO A 245 17.30 -9.88 -8.84
C PRO A 245 17.02 -11.36 -8.58
N LEU A 246 18.01 -12.25 -8.77
CA LEU A 246 17.77 -13.70 -8.59
C LEU A 246 17.30 -14.05 -7.17
N SER A 247 17.73 -13.30 -6.15
CA SER A 247 17.24 -13.39 -4.77
C SER A 247 15.72 -13.21 -4.64
N ASP A 248 15.13 -12.42 -5.53
CA ASP A 248 13.77 -11.91 -5.41
C ASP A 248 12.79 -12.66 -6.33
N VAL A 249 13.27 -13.58 -7.16
CA VAL A 249 12.45 -14.36 -8.11
C VAL A 249 11.38 -15.17 -7.38
N ASN A 250 11.73 -15.81 -6.27
CA ASN A 250 10.81 -16.71 -5.55
C ASN A 250 9.71 -15.90 -4.84
N ALA A 251 10.08 -14.78 -4.20
CA ALA A 251 9.13 -13.82 -3.64
C ALA A 251 8.25 -13.18 -4.73
N SER A 252 8.81 -12.95 -5.93
CA SER A 252 8.08 -12.43 -7.09
C SER A 252 7.03 -13.41 -7.62
N LEU A 253 7.37 -14.70 -7.77
CA LEU A 253 6.41 -15.75 -8.12
C LEU A 253 5.34 -15.88 -7.04
N GLN A 254 5.73 -15.86 -5.77
CA GLN A 254 4.80 -15.96 -4.65
C GLN A 254 3.80 -14.80 -4.63
N ASP A 255 4.24 -13.54 -4.78
CA ASP A 255 3.29 -12.42 -4.90
C ASP A 255 2.38 -12.57 -6.11
N LEU A 256 2.93 -12.95 -7.27
CA LEU A 256 2.15 -13.11 -8.49
C LEU A 256 1.06 -14.17 -8.33
N PHE A 257 1.39 -15.35 -7.81
CA PHE A 257 0.45 -16.48 -7.70
C PHE A 257 -0.50 -16.35 -6.51
N CYS A 258 -0.05 -15.87 -5.35
CA CYS A 258 -0.95 -15.58 -4.23
C CYS A 258 -1.94 -14.46 -4.56
N ASN A 259 -1.56 -13.49 -5.41
CA ASN A 259 -2.46 -12.46 -5.93
C ASN A 259 -3.01 -12.78 -7.34
N TRP A 260 -2.92 -14.03 -7.80
CA TRP A 260 -3.48 -14.41 -9.09
C TRP A 260 -5.01 -14.32 -9.04
N PRO A 261 -5.68 -13.80 -10.08
CA PRO A 261 -7.12 -13.66 -10.01
C PRO A 261 -7.83 -15.02 -10.09
N VAL A 262 -8.84 -15.23 -9.24
CA VAL A 262 -9.72 -16.41 -9.19
C VAL A 262 -10.99 -16.24 -10.02
N ASP A 263 -11.35 -15.02 -10.44
CA ASP A 263 -12.51 -14.78 -11.29
C ASP A 263 -12.22 -15.20 -12.75
N GLU A 264 -13.22 -15.71 -13.47
CA GLU A 264 -13.00 -16.23 -14.83
C GLU A 264 -12.43 -15.19 -15.81
N ILE A 265 -12.79 -13.91 -15.62
CA ILE A 265 -12.41 -12.82 -16.53
C ILE A 265 -10.98 -12.34 -16.23
N GLY A 266 -10.60 -12.21 -14.96
CA GLY A 266 -9.27 -11.80 -14.52
C GLY A 266 -8.23 -12.91 -14.63
N SER A 267 -8.60 -14.16 -14.31
CA SER A 267 -7.70 -15.32 -14.36
C SER A 267 -7.17 -15.56 -15.78
N CYS A 268 -8.01 -15.35 -16.80
CA CYS A 268 -7.63 -15.57 -18.20
C CYS A 268 -6.76 -14.47 -18.84
N GLN A 269 -6.31 -13.47 -18.07
CA GLN A 269 -5.59 -12.31 -18.60
C GLN A 269 -4.13 -12.25 -18.14
N LEU A 270 -3.34 -13.33 -18.33
CA LEU A 270 -1.91 -13.41 -17.94
C LEU A 270 -1.12 -12.15 -18.29
N LYS A 271 -1.22 -11.63 -19.51
CA LYS A 271 -0.55 -10.39 -19.92
C LYS A 271 -0.97 -9.18 -19.09
N GLN A 272 -2.23 -9.08 -18.67
CA GLN A 272 -2.67 -8.05 -17.74
C GLN A 272 -2.21 -8.35 -16.31
N ASN A 273 -2.23 -9.60 -15.86
CA ASN A 273 -1.78 -9.99 -14.52
C ASN A 273 -0.30 -9.70 -14.34
N MET A 274 0.54 -10.13 -15.30
CA MET A 274 1.96 -9.75 -15.38
C MET A 274 2.16 -8.23 -15.49
N ARG A 275 1.29 -7.50 -16.19
CA ARG A 275 1.37 -6.03 -16.26
C ARG A 275 1.00 -5.37 -14.92
N ARG A 276 -0.06 -5.83 -14.25
CA ARG A 276 -0.51 -5.35 -12.93
C ARG A 276 0.58 -5.62 -11.89
N TRP A 277 1.10 -6.85 -11.86
CA TRP A 277 2.23 -7.27 -11.03
C TRP A 277 3.47 -6.39 -11.28
N ARG A 278 3.95 -6.28 -12.54
CA ARG A 278 5.07 -5.40 -12.91
C ARG A 278 4.83 -3.94 -12.49
N LEU A 279 3.61 -3.41 -12.61
CA LEU A 279 3.30 -2.04 -12.19
C LEU A 279 3.30 -1.85 -10.66
N ARG A 280 2.94 -2.88 -9.87
CA ARG A 280 3.12 -2.86 -8.40
C ARG A 280 4.60 -2.86 -8.04
N TYR A 281 5.38 -3.73 -8.68
CA TYR A 281 6.79 -3.99 -8.34
C TYR A 281 7.81 -3.06 -9.00
N GLN A 282 7.42 -2.28 -10.02
CA GLN A 282 8.32 -1.35 -10.71
C GLN A 282 9.02 -0.36 -9.76
N LYS A 283 8.39 0.01 -8.64
CA LYS A 283 8.97 0.90 -7.62
C LYS A 283 9.97 0.20 -6.68
N HIS A 284 9.92 -1.13 -6.57
CA HIS A 284 10.81 -1.91 -5.71
C HIS A 284 12.14 -2.21 -6.42
N TYR A 285 12.10 -2.54 -7.71
CA TYR A 285 13.29 -2.91 -8.48
C TYR A 285 14.01 -1.74 -9.17
N SER A 286 13.47 -0.51 -9.11
CA SER A 286 14.04 0.68 -9.77
C SER A 286 15.31 1.26 -9.15
N GLY A 287 15.95 0.59 -8.18
CA GLY A 287 17.13 1.10 -7.48
C GLY A 287 18.15 0.07 -6.99
N SER A 288 17.99 -1.24 -7.27
CA SER A 288 18.94 -2.26 -6.79
C SER A 288 20.13 -2.47 -7.73
N SER A 289 21.28 -2.68 -7.11
CA SER A 289 22.62 -2.65 -7.70
C SER A 289 23.13 -4.03 -8.13
N GLY A 290 23.91 -4.06 -9.21
CA GLY A 290 25.06 -4.97 -9.48
C GLY A 290 24.85 -6.50 -9.56
N GLY A 291 23.82 -7.07 -8.95
CA GLY A 291 23.66 -8.53 -8.79
C GLY A 291 23.16 -9.26 -10.04
N PRO A 292 23.31 -10.60 -10.07
CA PRO A 292 22.75 -11.42 -11.13
C PRO A 292 21.22 -11.35 -11.11
N CYS A 293 20.62 -11.26 -12.29
CA CYS A 293 19.21 -10.94 -12.44
C CYS A 293 18.56 -11.70 -13.60
N MET A 294 17.30 -12.05 -13.39
CA MET A 294 16.43 -12.69 -14.36
C MET A 294 15.79 -11.64 -15.25
N SER A 295 15.83 -11.85 -16.57
CA SER A 295 15.09 -11.02 -17.49
C SER A 295 13.58 -11.19 -17.31
N GLY A 296 12.81 -10.13 -17.56
CA GLY A 296 11.35 -10.23 -17.58
C GLY A 296 10.79 -11.24 -18.60
N ARG A 297 11.59 -11.80 -19.52
CA ARG A 297 11.20 -12.90 -20.40
C ARG A 297 11.36 -14.26 -19.71
N GLN A 298 12.52 -14.54 -19.12
CA GLN A 298 12.75 -15.74 -18.32
C GLN A 298 11.75 -15.85 -17.17
N PHE A 299 11.33 -14.71 -16.59
CA PHE A 299 10.28 -14.69 -15.58
C PHE A 299 8.88 -15.02 -16.15
N ASP A 300 8.51 -14.51 -17.33
CA ASP A 300 7.25 -14.91 -18.00
C ASP A 300 7.25 -16.43 -18.32
N GLU A 301 8.40 -16.99 -18.70
CA GLU A 301 8.60 -18.43 -18.93
C GLU A 301 8.49 -19.26 -17.64
N LEU A 302 9.16 -18.84 -16.57
CA LEU A 302 9.07 -19.50 -15.25
C LEU A 302 7.63 -19.53 -14.73
N VAL A 303 6.88 -18.43 -14.93
CA VAL A 303 5.45 -18.36 -14.63
C VAL A 303 4.63 -19.37 -15.44
N VAL A 304 4.91 -19.54 -16.74
CA VAL A 304 4.25 -20.57 -17.57
C VAL A 304 4.59 -21.98 -17.07
N ARG A 305 5.86 -22.28 -16.76
CA ARG A 305 6.26 -23.58 -16.18
C ARG A 305 5.51 -23.86 -14.88
N THR A 306 5.41 -22.88 -13.98
CA THR A 306 4.68 -23.04 -12.71
C THR A 306 3.17 -23.27 -12.94
N LEU A 307 2.52 -22.51 -13.84
CA LEU A 307 1.11 -22.74 -14.21
C LEU A 307 0.86 -24.14 -14.77
N GLY A 308 1.80 -24.65 -15.57
CA GLY A 308 1.81 -26.03 -16.05
C GLY A 308 1.90 -27.05 -14.92
N ARG A 309 2.92 -26.92 -14.06
CA ARG A 309 3.17 -27.80 -12.90
C ARG A 309 2.00 -27.85 -11.91
N LEU A 310 1.20 -26.78 -11.78
CA LEU A 310 0.06 -26.75 -10.86
C LEU A 310 -1.13 -27.62 -11.29
N ARG A 311 -1.23 -28.04 -12.56
CA ARG A 311 -2.27 -28.95 -13.09
C ARG A 311 -3.74 -28.60 -12.76
N VAL A 312 -4.05 -27.34 -12.45
CA VAL A 312 -5.42 -26.87 -12.13
C VAL A 312 -5.92 -25.77 -13.08
N PRO A 313 -7.25 -25.58 -13.24
CA PRO A 313 -7.80 -24.43 -13.94
C PRO A 313 -7.27 -23.10 -13.41
N LEU A 314 -7.17 -22.10 -14.28
CA LEU A 314 -6.57 -20.79 -13.95
C LEU A 314 -7.29 -20.02 -12.84
N THR A 315 -8.54 -20.36 -12.52
CA THR A 315 -9.31 -19.83 -11.39
C THR A 315 -8.88 -20.42 -10.04
N GLU A 316 -8.26 -21.61 -10.04
CA GLU A 316 -7.79 -22.32 -8.84
C GLU A 316 -6.27 -22.15 -8.62
N VAL A 317 -5.54 -21.53 -9.54
CA VAL A 317 -4.08 -21.35 -9.48
C VAL A 317 -3.61 -20.79 -8.14
N SER A 318 -4.27 -19.77 -7.60
CA SER A 318 -3.90 -19.17 -6.31
C SER A 318 -4.05 -20.15 -5.15
N LYS A 319 -5.09 -21.01 -5.20
CA LYS A 319 -5.34 -22.08 -4.21
C LYS A 319 -4.31 -23.20 -4.34
N ALA A 320 -4.15 -23.76 -5.53
CA ALA A 320 -3.20 -24.84 -5.79
C ALA A 320 -1.75 -24.43 -5.51
N PHE A 321 -1.38 -23.18 -5.82
CA PHE A 321 -0.06 -22.65 -5.49
C PHE A 321 0.16 -22.57 -3.98
N ARG A 322 -0.82 -22.07 -3.21
CA ARG A 322 -0.74 -22.10 -1.73
C ARG A 322 -0.65 -23.52 -1.17
N ARG A 323 -1.38 -24.49 -1.75
CA ARG A 323 -1.26 -25.91 -1.39
C ARG A 323 0.13 -26.47 -1.68
N ALA A 324 0.69 -26.20 -2.87
CA ALA A 324 2.05 -26.57 -3.21
C ALA A 324 3.09 -25.96 -2.25
N GLN A 325 2.92 -24.69 -1.86
CA GLN A 325 3.78 -24.05 -0.86
C GLN A 325 3.65 -24.69 0.53
N ARG A 326 2.44 -25.03 0.98
CA ARG A 326 2.22 -25.75 2.25
C ARG A 326 2.92 -27.11 2.26
N ARG A 327 2.70 -27.92 1.22
CA ARG A 327 3.36 -29.22 1.03
C ARG A 327 4.88 -29.10 1.00
N GLN A 328 5.41 -28.06 0.34
CA GLN A 328 6.85 -27.81 0.30
C GLN A 328 7.42 -27.48 1.69
N ARG A 329 6.77 -26.59 2.46
CA ARG A 329 7.19 -26.29 3.85
C ARG A 329 7.12 -27.51 4.76
N ILE A 330 6.11 -28.36 4.61
CA ILE A 330 6.01 -29.63 5.37
C ILE A 330 7.22 -30.52 5.04
N ARG A 331 7.57 -30.71 3.75
CA ARG A 331 8.75 -31.49 3.34
C ARG A 331 10.06 -30.91 3.88
N GLU A 332 10.22 -29.58 3.86
CA GLU A 332 11.40 -28.90 4.39
C GLU A 332 11.55 -29.13 5.90
N ARG A 333 10.47 -28.97 6.67
CA ARG A 333 10.46 -29.28 8.12
C ARG A 333 10.67 -30.76 8.42
N VAL A 334 10.10 -31.65 7.61
CA VAL A 334 10.33 -33.09 7.71
C VAL A 334 11.80 -33.44 7.45
N ALA A 335 12.42 -32.86 6.44
CA ALA A 335 13.85 -33.04 6.19
C ALA A 335 14.69 -32.51 7.37
N GLU A 336 14.34 -31.34 7.94
CA GLU A 336 15.00 -30.81 9.14
C GLU A 336 14.91 -31.77 10.35
N VAL A 337 13.77 -32.46 10.56
CA VAL A 337 13.59 -33.44 11.65
C VAL A 337 14.32 -34.75 11.37
N VAL A 338 14.17 -35.34 10.18
CA VAL A 338 14.84 -36.60 9.81
C VAL A 338 16.36 -36.47 9.85
N MET A 339 16.90 -35.29 9.49
CA MET A 339 18.34 -35.01 9.60
C MET A 339 18.82 -34.80 11.05
N ARG A 340 17.92 -34.55 12.01
CA ARG A 340 18.23 -34.45 13.45
C ARG A 340 18.14 -35.80 14.16
N ASP A 341 17.11 -36.60 13.89
CA ASP A 341 17.00 -37.98 14.40
C ASP A 341 16.36 -38.93 13.36
N PRO A 342 17.16 -39.73 12.63
CA PRO A 342 16.66 -40.68 11.64
C PRO A 342 15.71 -41.75 12.20
N ARG A 343 15.72 -42.01 13.52
CA ARG A 343 14.84 -43.02 14.15
C ARG A 343 13.37 -42.60 14.12
N GLU A 344 13.11 -41.32 13.89
CA GLU A 344 11.76 -40.76 13.83
C GLU A 344 11.12 -40.87 12.44
N ALA A 345 11.76 -41.55 11.49
CA ALA A 345 11.24 -41.76 10.13
C ALA A 345 9.81 -42.33 10.10
N SER A 346 9.42 -43.17 11.06
CA SER A 346 8.05 -43.70 11.18
C SER A 346 7.05 -42.62 11.62
N LEU A 347 7.40 -41.81 12.62
CA LEU A 347 6.60 -40.67 13.08
C LEU A 347 6.43 -39.62 11.96
N VAL A 348 7.53 -39.35 11.25
CA VAL A 348 7.57 -38.50 10.06
C VAL A 348 6.70 -39.04 8.94
N LYS A 349 6.66 -40.37 8.70
CA LYS A 349 5.76 -40.98 7.71
C LYS A 349 4.29 -40.71 8.04
N THR A 350 3.91 -40.79 9.32
CA THR A 350 2.57 -40.40 9.79
C THR A 350 2.28 -38.91 9.56
N ILE A 351 3.23 -38.02 9.85
CA ILE A 351 3.08 -36.57 9.61
C ILE A 351 3.04 -36.25 8.11
N MET A 352 3.75 -37.00 7.26
CA MET A 352 3.73 -36.83 5.80
C MET A 352 2.46 -37.36 5.16
N GLY A 353 1.84 -38.39 5.74
CA GLY A 353 0.60 -38.97 5.26
C GLY A 353 -0.55 -37.95 5.14
N ASP A 354 -1.35 -38.08 4.08
CA ASP A 354 -2.56 -37.28 3.91
C ASP A 354 -3.74 -37.82 4.75
N LEU A 355 -3.57 -38.98 5.40
CA LEU A 355 -4.48 -39.50 6.42
C LEU A 355 -4.59 -38.53 7.61
N LEU A 356 -5.82 -38.23 7.98
CA LEU A 356 -6.14 -37.34 9.09
C LEU A 356 -6.05 -38.11 10.43
N PRO A 357 -5.41 -37.56 11.48
CA PRO A 357 -5.52 -38.13 12.81
C PRO A 357 -6.96 -37.97 13.32
N SER A 358 -7.54 -39.04 13.89
CA SER A 358 -8.91 -38.99 14.43
C SER A 358 -9.06 -37.96 15.56
N HIS A 359 -8.00 -37.76 16.34
CA HIS A 359 -7.96 -36.84 17.47
C HIS A 359 -6.68 -36.00 17.48
N LEU A 360 -6.78 -34.78 18.00
CA LEU A 360 -5.64 -33.92 18.37
C LEU A 360 -5.68 -33.61 19.86
N VAL A 361 -4.54 -33.16 20.42
CA VAL A 361 -4.41 -32.81 21.83
C VAL A 361 -4.27 -31.29 21.95
N GLY A 362 -5.20 -30.64 22.65
CA GLY A 362 -5.09 -29.21 22.92
C GLY A 362 -3.95 -28.88 23.88
N VAL A 363 -3.58 -27.60 23.96
CA VAL A 363 -2.55 -27.06 24.87
C VAL A 363 -2.83 -27.42 26.34
N GLY A 364 -4.10 -27.56 26.72
CA GLY A 364 -4.54 -28.02 28.05
C GLY A 364 -4.57 -29.55 28.25
N GLY A 365 -4.02 -30.34 27.32
CA GLY A 365 -4.01 -31.82 27.38
C GLY A 365 -5.32 -32.50 26.96
N ASN A 366 -6.40 -31.73 26.75
CA ASN A 366 -7.70 -32.25 26.34
C ASN A 366 -7.67 -32.77 24.89
N LYS A 367 -8.09 -34.02 24.68
CA LYS A 367 -8.28 -34.58 23.33
C LYS A 367 -9.57 -34.05 22.70
N PHE A 368 -9.52 -33.72 21.41
CA PHE A 368 -10.70 -33.39 20.62
C PHE A 368 -10.67 -34.11 19.27
N GLN A 369 -11.84 -34.54 18.79
CA GLN A 369 -12.00 -35.23 17.51
C GLN A 369 -11.90 -34.22 16.36
N VAL A 370 -11.14 -34.52 15.32
CA VAL A 370 -10.99 -33.62 14.16
C VAL A 370 -12.20 -33.73 13.23
N VAL A 371 -12.53 -34.96 12.83
CA VAL A 371 -13.64 -35.32 11.95
C VAL A 371 -14.34 -36.54 12.55
N LYS A 372 -15.67 -36.51 12.53
CA LYS A 372 -16.54 -37.62 12.94
C LYS A 372 -17.01 -38.40 11.71
N GLU A 373 -17.37 -39.66 11.90
CA GLU A 373 -17.99 -40.49 10.86
C GLU A 373 -19.16 -39.74 10.19
N GLY A 374 -19.11 -39.63 8.86
CA GLY A 374 -20.07 -38.87 8.04
C GLY A 374 -19.72 -37.39 7.82
N GLU A 375 -18.60 -36.89 8.37
CA GLU A 375 -18.14 -35.51 8.16
C GLU A 375 -17.03 -35.39 7.09
N ASP A 376 -16.54 -36.49 6.51
CA ASP A 376 -15.39 -36.51 5.59
C ASP A 376 -15.59 -35.68 4.32
N ASP A 377 -16.83 -35.62 3.82
CA ASP A 377 -17.23 -34.82 2.65
C ASP A 377 -17.54 -33.34 2.99
N LEU A 378 -17.51 -32.94 4.27
CA LEU A 378 -17.85 -31.57 4.66
C LEU A 378 -16.84 -30.56 4.09
N ARG A 379 -17.37 -29.61 3.31
CA ARG A 379 -16.61 -28.49 2.75
C ARG A 379 -16.98 -27.19 3.45
N ILE A 380 -16.21 -26.84 4.48
CA ILE A 380 -16.46 -25.68 5.35
C ILE A 380 -15.51 -24.51 4.97
N PRO A 381 -15.96 -23.24 4.94
CA PRO A 381 -15.11 -22.10 4.68
C PRO A 381 -13.96 -21.99 5.69
N PRO A 382 -12.70 -21.70 5.27
CA PRO A 382 -11.52 -21.85 6.11
C PRO A 382 -11.59 -21.10 7.46
N ARG A 383 -12.21 -19.92 7.47
CA ARG A 383 -12.33 -19.07 8.67
C ARG A 383 -13.01 -19.76 9.86
N TYR A 384 -13.96 -20.67 9.60
CA TYR A 384 -14.65 -21.39 10.67
C TYR A 384 -13.83 -22.57 11.18
N LEU A 385 -13.11 -23.27 10.30
CA LEU A 385 -12.23 -24.39 10.66
C LEU A 385 -11.06 -23.93 11.53
N VAL A 386 -10.40 -22.84 11.14
CA VAL A 386 -9.29 -22.26 11.93
C VAL A 386 -9.79 -21.68 13.26
N TRP A 387 -10.99 -21.08 13.29
CA TRP A 387 -11.60 -20.63 14.54
C TRP A 387 -11.96 -21.81 15.46
N ALA A 388 -12.57 -22.87 14.93
CA ALA A 388 -12.90 -24.07 15.69
C ALA A 388 -11.64 -24.77 16.23
N TYR A 389 -10.57 -24.83 15.43
CA TYR A 389 -9.26 -25.29 15.88
C TYR A 389 -8.75 -24.49 17.09
N ASP A 390 -8.65 -23.16 16.98
CA ASP A 390 -8.11 -22.33 18.07
C ASP A 390 -8.95 -22.47 19.36
N ILE A 391 -10.29 -22.52 19.22
CA ILE A 391 -11.23 -22.72 20.33
C ILE A 391 -10.96 -24.05 21.04
N LEU A 392 -10.80 -25.16 20.30
CA LEU A 392 -10.56 -26.50 20.84
C LEU A 392 -9.14 -26.64 21.39
N ASN A 393 -8.13 -26.17 20.65
CA ASN A 393 -6.72 -26.25 20.99
C ASN A 393 -6.39 -25.46 22.28
N HIS A 394 -6.98 -24.27 22.46
CA HIS A 394 -6.73 -23.44 23.64
C HIS A 394 -7.84 -23.51 24.70
N GLY A 395 -8.88 -24.31 24.50
CA GLY A 395 -9.97 -24.53 25.47
C GLY A 395 -10.87 -23.32 25.73
N TRP A 396 -11.07 -22.45 24.73
CA TRP A 396 -11.80 -21.18 24.88
C TRP A 396 -13.34 -21.33 24.84
N TRP A 397 -13.87 -22.31 25.56
CA TRP A 397 -15.29 -22.68 25.57
C TRP A 397 -16.20 -21.51 25.96
N GLY A 398 -15.75 -20.60 26.83
CA GLY A 398 -16.50 -19.40 27.23
C GLY A 398 -16.78 -18.39 26.10
N MET A 399 -16.20 -18.57 24.90
CA MET A 399 -16.44 -17.74 23.72
C MET A 399 -17.56 -18.24 22.80
N ILE A 400 -18.13 -19.41 23.08
CA ILE A 400 -19.07 -20.11 22.20
C ILE A 400 -20.52 -19.85 22.67
N PRO A 401 -21.38 -19.19 21.87
CA PRO A 401 -22.79 -18.93 22.24
C PRO A 401 -23.73 -20.12 21.98
N ILE A 402 -23.20 -21.27 21.56
CA ILE A 402 -23.93 -22.47 21.16
C ILE A 402 -23.49 -23.68 21.99
N SER A 403 -24.42 -24.60 22.26
CA SER A 403 -24.06 -25.88 22.88
C SER A 403 -23.14 -26.66 21.95
N SER A 404 -21.96 -27.01 22.45
CA SER A 404 -20.82 -27.50 21.64
C SER A 404 -20.17 -28.77 22.21
N GLN A 405 -20.75 -29.34 23.29
CA GLN A 405 -20.27 -30.60 23.87
C GLN A 405 -20.45 -31.76 22.86
N GLY A 406 -19.39 -32.54 22.67
CA GLY A 406 -19.40 -33.71 21.78
C GLY A 406 -19.36 -33.41 20.28
N LEU A 407 -19.11 -32.16 19.86
CA LEU A 407 -18.83 -31.83 18.47
C LEU A 407 -17.35 -32.07 18.14
N SER A 408 -17.07 -32.53 16.92
CA SER A 408 -15.73 -32.50 16.32
C SER A 408 -15.35 -31.06 15.94
N LEU A 409 -14.12 -30.87 15.47
CA LEU A 409 -13.66 -29.61 14.87
C LEU A 409 -14.52 -29.21 13.66
N PHE A 410 -14.83 -30.16 12.77
CA PHE A 410 -15.68 -29.90 11.60
C PHE A 410 -17.13 -29.61 11.98
N GLY A 411 -17.73 -30.39 12.88
CA GLY A 411 -19.08 -30.16 13.40
C GLY A 411 -19.22 -28.80 14.12
N LEU A 412 -18.22 -28.40 14.92
CA LEU A 412 -18.18 -27.08 15.55
C LEU A 412 -18.07 -25.95 14.52
N ALA A 413 -17.22 -26.11 13.50
CA ALA A 413 -17.08 -25.14 12.41
C ALA A 413 -18.36 -25.03 11.56
N GLN A 414 -19.08 -26.13 11.33
CA GLN A 414 -20.36 -26.14 10.64
C GLN A 414 -21.44 -25.41 11.45
N LYS A 415 -21.55 -25.68 12.76
CA LYS A 415 -22.50 -24.97 13.64
C LYS A 415 -22.19 -23.47 13.75
N ALA A 416 -20.91 -23.10 13.73
CA ALA A 416 -20.48 -21.71 13.63
C ALA A 416 -20.94 -21.05 12.31
N GLN A 417 -20.85 -21.77 11.18
CA GLN A 417 -21.35 -21.31 9.88
C GLN A 417 -22.88 -21.15 9.86
N GLU A 418 -23.62 -22.12 10.38
CA GLU A 418 -25.08 -22.08 10.50
C GLU A 418 -25.54 -20.91 11.38
N TRP A 419 -24.85 -20.64 12.49
CA TRP A 419 -25.15 -19.52 13.38
C TRP A 419 -24.99 -18.15 12.71
N GLU A 420 -23.90 -17.93 11.96
CA GLU A 420 -23.76 -16.69 11.17
C GLU A 420 -24.80 -16.60 10.03
N ALA A 421 -25.14 -17.71 9.39
CA ALA A 421 -26.17 -17.74 8.34
C ALA A 421 -27.57 -17.41 8.88
N GLY A 422 -27.88 -17.79 10.12
CA GLY A 422 -29.09 -17.39 10.86
C GLY A 422 -29.09 -15.94 11.35
N GLY A 423 -28.09 -15.12 10.99
CA GLY A 423 -27.97 -13.73 11.44
C GLY A 423 -27.33 -13.56 12.82
N GLY A 424 -26.94 -14.67 13.47
CA GLY A 424 -26.13 -14.67 14.68
C GLY A 424 -24.74 -14.09 14.45
N ARG A 425 -24.05 -13.73 15.52
CA ARG A 425 -22.67 -13.23 15.48
C ARG A 425 -21.84 -13.87 16.59
N MET A 426 -20.63 -14.33 16.26
CA MET A 426 -19.65 -14.80 17.24
C MET A 426 -18.56 -13.76 17.40
N TYR A 427 -18.29 -13.37 18.66
CA TYR A 427 -17.46 -12.20 18.95
C TYR A 427 -16.00 -12.37 18.50
N SER A 428 -15.41 -13.54 18.77
CA SER A 428 -14.04 -13.90 18.38
C SER A 428 -13.88 -14.22 16.89
N LEU A 429 -14.85 -14.91 16.28
CA LEU A 429 -14.83 -15.24 14.84
C LEU A 429 -14.78 -13.98 13.96
N LEU A 430 -15.45 -12.91 14.39
CA LEU A 430 -15.41 -11.60 13.73
C LEU A 430 -14.09 -10.81 13.98
N SER A 431 -13.06 -11.42 14.53
CA SER A 431 -11.72 -10.84 14.60
C SER A 431 -10.97 -10.94 13.28
N SER A 432 -9.89 -10.16 13.18
CA SER A 432 -9.05 -10.04 11.98
C SER A 432 -8.14 -11.24 11.74
N CYS A 433 -7.84 -12.07 12.74
CA CYS A 433 -7.04 -13.28 12.52
C CYS A 433 -7.80 -14.32 11.68
N TYR A 434 -9.12 -14.44 11.83
CA TYR A 434 -9.99 -15.34 11.05
C TYR A 434 -10.62 -14.69 9.80
N MET A 435 -10.94 -13.39 9.84
CA MET A 435 -11.56 -12.69 8.68
C MET A 435 -10.53 -11.98 7.81
N CYS A 436 -10.60 -12.12 6.48
CA CYS A 436 -9.72 -11.34 5.59
C CYS A 436 -10.11 -9.86 5.56
N ARG A 437 -9.41 -9.08 6.40
CA ARG A 437 -9.42 -7.62 6.46
C ARG A 437 -8.00 -7.06 6.34
N GLU A 438 -7.15 -7.74 5.56
CA GLU A 438 -5.72 -7.44 5.36
C GLU A 438 -5.45 -6.00 4.91
N SER A 439 -6.44 -5.36 4.26
CA SER A 439 -6.45 -3.92 4.06
C SER A 439 -7.69 -3.30 4.71
N VAL A 440 -7.45 -2.23 5.49
CA VAL A 440 -8.44 -1.49 6.30
C VAL A 440 -9.74 -1.22 5.52
N GLY A 441 -10.78 -2.00 5.81
CA GLY A 441 -12.12 -1.86 5.22
C GLY A 441 -12.27 -2.26 3.75
N ARG A 442 -11.21 -2.76 3.08
CA ARG A 442 -11.30 -3.25 1.70
C ARG A 442 -11.34 -4.78 1.72
N VAL A 443 -12.43 -5.33 1.20
CA VAL A 443 -12.46 -6.71 0.68
C VAL A 443 -11.32 -6.86 -0.33
N HIS A 444 -10.83 -8.08 -0.56
CA HIS A 444 -9.95 -8.36 -1.69
C HIS A 444 -10.41 -7.65 -2.96
N TYR A 445 -9.44 -7.28 -3.80
CA TYR A 445 -9.77 -6.76 -5.12
C TYR A 445 -10.70 -7.78 -5.80
N PRO A 446 -11.82 -7.39 -6.44
CA PRO A 446 -12.72 -8.37 -7.05
C PRO A 446 -11.92 -9.33 -7.93
N GLY A 447 -11.90 -10.60 -7.53
CA GLY A 447 -11.05 -11.62 -8.12
C GLY A 447 -9.79 -12.04 -7.35
N THR A 448 -9.35 -11.49 -6.21
CA THR A 448 -8.23 -12.09 -5.42
C THR A 448 -8.73 -12.81 -4.17
N THR A 449 -7.99 -13.83 -3.69
CA THR A 449 -8.30 -14.57 -2.46
C THR A 449 -7.04 -14.76 -1.60
N CYS A 450 -7.15 -14.49 -0.30
CA CYS A 450 -6.28 -15.07 0.72
C CYS A 450 -6.86 -16.42 1.19
N GLU A 451 -6.12 -17.16 2.01
CA GLU A 451 -6.61 -18.41 2.63
C GLU A 451 -7.94 -18.23 3.40
N ARG A 452 -8.11 -17.12 4.12
CA ARG A 452 -9.34 -16.80 4.89
C ARG A 452 -10.60 -16.61 4.03
N CYS A 453 -10.42 -16.33 2.74
CA CYS A 453 -11.49 -16.11 1.75
C CYS A 453 -11.42 -17.10 0.59
N GLU A 454 -10.69 -18.20 0.76
CA GLU A 454 -10.64 -19.28 -0.21
C GLU A 454 -11.98 -20.05 -0.26
N LYS A 455 -12.19 -20.83 -1.32
CA LYS A 455 -13.26 -21.84 -1.36
C LYS A 455 -13.10 -22.80 -0.18
N SER A 456 -14.23 -23.27 0.34
CA SER A 456 -14.30 -24.26 1.42
C SER A 456 -13.26 -25.38 1.32
N TRP A 457 -12.66 -25.70 2.46
CA TRP A 457 -11.72 -26.81 2.62
C TRP A 457 -12.44 -28.09 3.01
N ASN A 458 -11.96 -29.22 2.48
CA ASN A 458 -12.23 -30.56 3.02
C ASN A 458 -11.23 -30.88 4.16
N PRO A 459 -11.37 -32.01 4.87
CA PRO A 459 -10.44 -32.42 5.93
C PRO A 459 -8.97 -32.45 5.52
N GLU A 460 -8.66 -32.97 4.33
CA GLU A 460 -7.29 -33.01 3.79
C GLU A 460 -6.68 -31.61 3.63
N GLU A 461 -7.45 -30.65 3.07
CA GLU A 461 -7.00 -29.28 2.85
C GLU A 461 -6.80 -28.52 4.16
N PHE A 462 -7.59 -28.83 5.17
CA PHE A 462 -7.38 -28.34 6.53
C PHE A 462 -6.14 -28.97 7.19
N TRP A 463 -5.95 -30.29 7.06
CA TRP A 463 -4.78 -31.01 7.59
C TRP A 463 -3.45 -30.53 6.98
N GLU A 464 -3.44 -30.31 5.67
CA GLU A 464 -2.30 -29.74 4.94
C GLU A 464 -2.00 -28.30 5.39
N TRP A 465 -3.00 -27.52 5.79
CA TRP A 465 -2.80 -26.21 6.43
C TRP A 465 -2.22 -26.36 7.83
N LEU A 466 -2.83 -27.22 8.65
CA LEU A 466 -2.48 -27.41 10.05
C LEU A 466 -1.04 -27.92 10.21
N ARG A 467 -0.66 -28.95 9.45
CA ARG A 467 0.72 -29.49 9.38
C ARG A 467 1.73 -28.45 8.92
N SER A 468 1.40 -27.62 7.91
CA SER A 468 2.30 -26.57 7.43
C SER A 468 2.54 -25.47 8.47
N ARG A 469 1.65 -25.32 9.46
CA ARG A 469 1.65 -24.22 10.41
C ARG A 469 2.15 -24.63 11.79
N HIS A 470 1.55 -25.66 12.36
CA HIS A 470 1.81 -26.14 13.73
C HIS A 470 2.72 -27.38 13.74
N PHE A 471 3.61 -27.49 12.76
CA PHE A 471 4.45 -28.66 12.53
C PHE A 471 5.09 -29.20 13.82
N GLU A 472 5.83 -28.34 14.53
CA GLU A 472 6.53 -28.68 15.78
C GLU A 472 5.56 -29.15 16.88
N ASN A 473 4.40 -28.49 17.04
CA ASN A 473 3.42 -28.84 18.07
C ASN A 473 2.73 -30.18 17.76
N ILE A 474 2.37 -30.43 16.50
CA ILE A 474 1.80 -31.72 16.04
C ILE A 474 2.83 -32.83 16.24
N TYR A 475 4.08 -32.60 15.83
CA TYR A 475 5.18 -33.54 16.01
C TYR A 475 5.40 -33.87 17.50
N ASP A 476 5.44 -32.86 18.38
CA ASP A 476 5.57 -33.04 19.84
C ASP A 476 4.41 -33.85 20.42
N GLN A 477 3.17 -33.56 20.01
CA GLN A 477 1.98 -34.29 20.47
C GLN A 477 2.03 -35.77 20.08
N LEU A 478 2.38 -36.07 18.82
CA LEU A 478 2.50 -37.44 18.33
C LEU A 478 3.68 -38.17 19.00
N LYS A 479 4.82 -37.50 19.17
CA LYS A 479 6.01 -38.05 19.84
C LYS A 479 5.74 -38.43 21.30
N ARG A 480 5.03 -37.60 22.05
CA ARG A 480 4.60 -37.92 23.43
C ARG A 480 3.67 -39.14 23.47
N HIS A 481 2.83 -39.31 22.46
CA HIS A 481 1.97 -40.49 22.34
C HIS A 481 2.72 -41.77 21.98
N THR A 482 3.83 -41.70 21.23
CA THR A 482 4.66 -42.87 20.91
C THR A 482 5.57 -43.29 22.06
N ASN A 483 6.05 -42.35 22.87
CA ASN A 483 7.08 -42.59 23.88
C ASN A 483 6.57 -42.92 25.30
N HIS A 484 5.27 -42.86 25.54
CA HIS A 484 4.65 -43.33 26.79
C HIS A 484 3.81 -44.60 26.52
N PRO A 485 4.42 -45.80 26.54
CA PRO A 485 3.65 -47.02 26.80
C PRO A 485 2.96 -46.91 28.17
N VAL A 486 1.80 -47.56 28.30
CA VAL A 486 0.81 -47.32 29.37
C VAL A 486 1.18 -48.00 30.71
N GLU A 487 2.43 -48.43 30.86
CA GLU A 487 2.91 -49.22 31.99
C GLU A 487 4.08 -48.50 32.67
N GLU A 488 3.80 -47.78 33.76
CA GLU A 488 4.31 -48.12 35.10
C GLU A 488 3.91 -47.06 36.15
N ASP A 489 3.56 -47.56 37.33
CA ASP A 489 3.44 -46.89 38.63
C ASP A 489 2.71 -45.53 38.74
N ILE A 490 1.47 -45.67 39.26
CA ILE A 490 0.85 -44.75 40.22
C ILE A 490 1.64 -44.82 41.55
N GLY A 491 2.94 -44.49 41.48
CA GLY A 491 3.93 -44.64 42.54
C GLY A 491 4.21 -43.31 43.25
N ASP A 492 3.24 -42.88 44.06
CA ASP A 492 3.39 -41.96 45.21
C ASP A 492 4.47 -40.86 45.10
N SER A 493 4.50 -40.15 43.96
CA SER A 493 5.41 -39.02 43.72
C SER A 493 4.96 -37.78 44.50
N SER A 494 5.09 -37.83 45.83
CA SER A 494 4.94 -36.68 46.74
C SER A 494 6.12 -35.70 46.59
N HIS A 495 6.34 -35.21 45.37
CA HIS A 495 7.44 -34.32 45.05
C HIS A 495 7.15 -32.90 45.55
N LYS A 496 7.43 -32.73 46.85
CA LYS A 496 7.74 -31.49 47.59
C LYS A 496 7.26 -30.21 46.92
N ASP A 497 6.25 -29.60 47.54
CA ASP A 497 5.90 -28.19 47.38
C ASP A 497 7.16 -27.30 47.29
N SER A 498 7.56 -26.95 46.07
CA SER A 498 8.50 -25.86 45.87
C SER A 498 7.74 -24.60 46.23
N ASN A 499 8.15 -24.00 47.35
CA ASN A 499 7.41 -22.99 48.11
C ASN A 499 7.40 -21.65 47.37
N HIS A 500 6.70 -21.59 46.22
CA HIS A 500 6.65 -20.47 45.28
C HIS A 500 5.73 -19.35 45.78
N LYS A 501 5.97 -18.89 47.03
CA LYS A 501 5.42 -17.65 47.60
C LYS A 501 6.10 -16.41 47.01
N ASP A 502 6.10 -16.31 45.69
CA ASP A 502 6.59 -15.17 44.91
C ASP A 502 5.42 -14.52 44.12
N SER A 503 4.24 -14.50 44.77
CA SER A 503 2.91 -14.18 44.21
C SER A 503 2.73 -12.74 43.69
N ASN A 504 3.78 -11.93 43.72
CA ASN A 504 3.77 -10.55 43.24
C ASN A 504 4.97 -10.23 42.32
N ARG A 505 5.74 -11.24 41.91
CA ARG A 505 6.69 -11.10 40.82
C ARG A 505 5.91 -10.95 39.52
N SER A 506 5.59 -9.69 39.18
CA SER A 506 4.98 -9.29 37.91
C SER A 506 5.61 -10.14 36.81
N ILE A 507 4.81 -11.07 36.27
CA ILE A 507 5.28 -12.03 35.29
C ILE A 507 5.61 -11.22 34.05
N ARG A 508 6.89 -10.88 33.90
CA ARG A 508 7.45 -10.35 32.66
C ARG A 508 7.33 -11.46 31.64
N VAL A 509 6.15 -11.53 31.02
CA VAL A 509 5.81 -12.55 30.04
C VAL A 509 6.88 -12.51 28.96
N ASP A 510 7.61 -13.61 28.82
CA ASP A 510 8.71 -13.70 27.86
C ASP A 510 8.17 -13.39 26.45
N ARG A 511 8.86 -12.48 25.76
CA ARG A 511 8.50 -12.09 24.40
C ARG A 511 8.50 -13.30 23.47
N ASN A 512 9.40 -14.26 23.65
CA ASN A 512 9.47 -15.45 22.80
C ASN A 512 8.32 -16.44 23.07
N TRP A 513 7.77 -16.45 24.29
CA TRP A 513 6.52 -17.15 24.58
C TRP A 513 5.32 -16.43 23.94
N LEU A 514 5.25 -15.10 24.05
CA LEU A 514 4.19 -14.31 23.39
C LEU A 514 4.20 -14.46 21.86
N ILE A 515 5.37 -14.47 21.22
CA ILE A 515 5.49 -14.67 19.77
C ILE A 515 4.98 -16.06 19.38
N ARG A 516 5.42 -17.13 20.06
CA ARG A 516 4.91 -18.50 19.81
C ARG A 516 3.39 -18.57 19.91
N LEU A 517 2.82 -17.99 20.97
CA LEU A 517 1.38 -17.92 21.17
C LEU A 517 0.64 -17.11 20.08
N ILE A 518 1.24 -16.02 19.60
CA ILE A 518 0.69 -15.18 18.54
C ILE A 518 0.75 -15.91 17.19
N ASP A 519 1.80 -16.69 16.92
CA ASP A 519 1.94 -17.50 15.73
C ASP A 519 0.99 -18.72 15.75
N GLU A 520 0.69 -19.27 16.94
CA GLU A 520 -0.30 -20.34 17.13
C GLU A 520 -1.74 -19.95 16.78
N ILE A 521 -2.10 -18.65 16.76
CA ILE A 521 -3.50 -18.22 16.62
C ILE A 521 -3.83 -17.77 15.19
N GLY A 522 -4.90 -18.32 14.61
CA GLY A 522 -5.44 -17.92 13.31
C GLY A 522 -4.55 -18.26 12.10
N PHE A 523 -4.75 -17.55 10.99
CA PHE A 523 -3.99 -17.74 9.73
C PHE A 523 -2.62 -17.06 9.76
N ASP A 524 -1.83 -17.10 8.67
CA ASP A 524 -0.51 -16.42 8.63
C ASP A 524 -0.63 -14.90 8.78
N ILE A 525 0.39 -14.29 9.40
CA ILE A 525 0.52 -12.84 9.45
C ILE A 525 0.80 -12.36 8.01
N PRO A 526 0.05 -11.39 7.46
CA PRO A 526 0.27 -10.93 6.09
C PRO A 526 1.69 -10.38 5.92
N THR A 527 2.52 -11.04 5.10
CA THR A 527 3.89 -10.62 4.81
C THR A 527 3.89 -9.34 3.97
N GLY A 528 3.96 -8.19 4.64
CA GLY A 528 3.89 -6.86 4.02
C GLY A 528 4.89 -5.88 4.63
N LYS A 529 4.99 -4.70 4.00
CA LYS A 529 5.87 -3.57 4.40
C LYS A 529 6.00 -3.46 5.92
N LYS A 530 7.24 -3.34 6.44
CA LYS A 530 7.57 -3.10 7.86
C LYS A 530 6.53 -2.18 8.52
N GLU A 531 5.55 -2.77 9.20
CA GLU A 531 4.49 -2.02 9.85
C GLU A 531 5.05 -1.30 11.07
N ALA A 532 4.34 -0.28 11.56
CA ALA A 532 4.66 0.28 12.86
C ALA A 532 4.41 -0.79 13.93
N THR A 533 5.39 -0.99 14.81
CA THR A 533 5.30 -1.86 15.98
C THR A 533 4.87 -1.04 17.20
N PHE A 534 4.06 -1.66 18.07
CA PHE A 534 3.31 -1.01 19.14
C PHE A 534 3.57 -1.69 20.50
N GLU A 535 3.74 -0.90 21.54
CA GLU A 535 3.90 -1.39 22.91
C GLU A 535 2.58 -1.98 23.44
N ILE A 536 2.62 -3.14 24.13
CA ILE A 536 1.41 -3.74 24.73
C ILE A 536 0.95 -2.85 25.90
N CYS A 537 -0.35 -2.54 25.93
CA CYS A 537 -0.97 -1.81 27.03
C CYS A 537 -1.92 -2.75 27.79
N ASP A 538 -1.53 -3.23 28.97
CA ASP A 538 -2.31 -4.22 29.72
C ASP A 538 -3.67 -3.67 30.19
N SER A 539 -3.75 -2.37 30.52
CA SER A 539 -5.00 -1.68 30.88
C SER A 539 -5.97 -1.45 29.70
N ALA A 540 -5.71 -2.05 28.54
CA ALA A 540 -6.58 -1.95 27.37
C ALA A 540 -7.56 -3.12 27.21
N ILE A 541 -7.37 -4.29 27.86
CA ILE A 541 -8.17 -5.51 27.61
C ILE A 541 -9.68 -5.26 27.79
N GLU A 542 -10.09 -4.59 28.88
CA GLU A 542 -11.49 -4.29 29.16
C GLU A 542 -12.18 -3.51 28.03
N LYS A 543 -11.44 -2.64 27.34
CA LYS A 543 -11.95 -1.85 26.20
C LYS A 543 -12.31 -2.74 25.01
N TYR A 544 -11.83 -4.00 24.99
CA TYR A 544 -12.12 -5.00 23.98
C TYR A 544 -13.15 -6.07 24.38
N LEU A 545 -13.64 -6.06 25.63
CA LEU A 545 -14.72 -6.96 26.03
C LEU A 545 -16.04 -6.59 25.32
N PRO A 546 -17.02 -7.50 25.18
CA PRO A 546 -18.34 -7.17 24.64
C PRO A 546 -19.00 -6.01 25.40
N SER A 547 -19.55 -5.01 24.70
CA SER A 547 -20.36 -3.94 25.32
C SER A 547 -21.36 -3.36 24.33
N THR A 548 -22.37 -2.66 24.85
CA THR A 548 -23.60 -2.24 24.16
C THR A 548 -23.40 -1.43 22.87
N GLY A 549 -22.24 -0.79 22.68
CA GLY A 549 -21.92 -0.02 21.46
C GLY A 549 -21.17 -0.77 20.35
N TYR A 550 -20.60 -1.96 20.62
CA TYR A 550 -19.74 -2.67 19.65
C TYR A 550 -20.03 -4.18 19.60
N GLN A 551 -20.89 -4.58 18.66
CA GLN A 551 -21.32 -5.97 18.43
C GLN A 551 -20.25 -6.87 17.76
N SER A 552 -19.00 -6.42 17.58
CA SER A 552 -17.92 -7.25 17.02
C SER A 552 -16.53 -6.80 17.49
N LEU A 553 -15.60 -7.75 17.63
CA LEU A 553 -14.23 -7.48 18.03
C LEU A 553 -13.47 -6.68 16.94
N SER A 554 -13.66 -6.98 15.65
CA SER A 554 -13.08 -6.14 14.58
C SER A 554 -13.62 -4.70 14.59
N GLY A 555 -14.87 -4.45 14.99
CA GLY A 555 -15.37 -3.08 15.18
C GLY A 555 -14.58 -2.29 16.23
N ARG A 556 -14.14 -2.97 17.30
CA ARG A 556 -13.27 -2.37 18.33
C ARG A 556 -11.82 -2.21 17.88
N PHE A 557 -11.25 -3.20 17.20
CA PHE A 557 -9.91 -3.05 16.61
C PHE A 557 -9.87 -1.87 15.64
N MET A 558 -10.88 -1.73 14.76
CA MET A 558 -11.01 -0.56 13.90
C MET A 558 -11.08 0.74 14.73
N ALA A 559 -11.92 0.82 15.76
CA ALA A 559 -12.02 1.99 16.62
C ALA A 559 -10.72 2.33 17.38
N PHE A 560 -9.89 1.34 17.68
CA PHE A 560 -8.59 1.48 18.35
C PHE A 560 -7.48 1.92 17.39
N TRP A 561 -7.45 1.40 16.16
CA TRP A 561 -6.42 1.71 15.17
C TRP A 561 -6.72 2.96 14.33
N ILE A 562 -7.88 3.62 14.50
CA ILE A 562 -8.17 4.91 13.84
C ILE A 562 -7.17 5.99 14.33
N PRO A 563 -6.41 6.63 13.42
CA PRO A 563 -5.51 7.72 13.77
C PRO A 563 -6.27 8.89 14.41
N GLY A 564 -5.75 9.41 15.52
CA GLY A 564 -6.35 10.54 16.26
C GLY A 564 -6.63 10.26 17.74
N ARG A 565 -6.72 8.99 18.16
CA ARG A 565 -6.77 8.61 19.57
C ARG A 565 -5.37 8.16 20.05
N GLN A 566 -4.68 9.03 20.79
CA GLN A 566 -3.25 8.92 21.17
C GLN A 566 -2.93 7.80 22.20
N MET A 567 -3.53 6.60 22.11
CA MET A 567 -3.42 5.58 23.16
C MET A 567 -2.38 4.47 22.94
N VAL A 568 -1.63 4.48 21.84
CA VAL A 568 -0.64 3.41 21.55
C VAL A 568 0.72 4.01 21.21
N LYS A 569 1.69 3.76 22.10
CA LYS A 569 3.08 4.17 21.92
C LYS A 569 3.74 3.26 20.88
N LYS A 570 4.24 3.85 19.80
CA LYS A 570 5.11 3.13 18.85
C LYS A 570 6.39 2.72 19.58
N SER A 571 6.80 1.49 19.41
CA SER A 571 8.01 0.94 20.02
C SER A 571 8.70 0.03 19.01
N PRO A 572 10.02 0.19 18.75
CA PRO A 572 10.73 -0.73 17.86
C PRO A 572 10.68 -2.17 18.37
N ASN A 573 10.59 -2.34 19.69
CA ASN A 573 10.41 -3.63 20.38
C ASN A 573 8.92 -3.95 20.65
N GLY A 574 8.01 -3.31 19.93
CA GLY A 574 6.58 -3.58 20.02
C GLY A 574 6.15 -4.82 19.25
N PHE A 575 4.85 -4.95 19.03
CA PHE A 575 4.22 -5.94 18.16
C PHE A 575 3.56 -5.23 16.97
N CYS A 576 3.57 -5.82 15.78
CA CYS A 576 2.84 -5.26 14.64
C CYS A 576 1.33 -5.32 14.89
N ARG A 577 0.53 -4.70 14.01
CA ARG A 577 -0.91 -4.62 14.19
C ARG A 577 -1.55 -6.01 14.35
N TRP A 578 -1.15 -6.97 13.51
CA TRP A 578 -1.70 -8.33 13.48
C TRP A 578 -1.36 -9.13 14.72
N GLU A 579 -0.11 -9.03 15.18
CA GLU A 579 0.38 -9.66 16.41
C GLU A 579 -0.40 -9.14 17.63
N HIS A 580 -0.58 -7.83 17.72
CA HIS A 580 -1.33 -7.18 18.80
C HIS A 580 -2.83 -7.55 18.78
N GLU A 581 -3.44 -7.65 17.58
CA GLU A 581 -4.84 -8.11 17.44
C GLU A 581 -5.02 -9.56 17.92
N ARG A 582 -4.08 -10.48 17.63
CA ARG A 582 -4.12 -11.87 18.14
C ARG A 582 -3.93 -11.98 19.63
N LEU A 583 -2.96 -11.24 20.18
CA LEU A 583 -2.74 -11.23 21.63
C LEU A 583 -3.98 -10.77 22.40
N ILE A 584 -4.75 -9.84 21.82
CA ILE A 584 -6.05 -9.42 22.39
C ILE A 584 -7.11 -10.52 22.24
N VAL A 585 -7.19 -11.22 21.10
CA VAL A 585 -8.08 -12.40 20.95
C VAL A 585 -7.78 -13.45 22.01
N TYR A 586 -6.50 -13.80 22.23
CA TYR A 586 -6.09 -14.72 23.30
C TYR A 586 -6.54 -14.24 24.68
N ARG A 587 -6.23 -12.99 25.02
CA ARG A 587 -6.51 -12.40 26.34
C ARG A 587 -8.01 -12.33 26.64
N ILE A 588 -8.84 -11.91 25.67
CA ILE A 588 -10.30 -11.90 25.81
C ILE A 588 -10.82 -13.33 25.99
N SER A 589 -10.37 -14.27 25.16
CA SER A 589 -10.89 -15.64 25.18
C SER A 589 -10.54 -16.38 26.47
N SER A 590 -9.32 -16.16 26.98
CA SER A 590 -8.89 -16.61 28.31
C SER A 590 -9.72 -15.97 29.42
N TYR A 591 -9.92 -14.65 29.38
CA TYR A 591 -10.71 -13.91 30.38
C TYR A 591 -12.18 -14.34 30.40
N CYS A 592 -12.82 -14.50 29.24
CA CYS A 592 -14.18 -14.99 29.13
C CYS A 592 -14.33 -16.43 29.61
N THR A 593 -13.33 -17.29 29.41
CA THR A 593 -13.33 -18.66 29.93
C THR A 593 -13.28 -18.67 31.46
N ASN A 594 -12.50 -17.77 32.07
CA ASN A 594 -12.39 -17.62 33.53
C ASN A 594 -13.59 -16.91 34.19
N LEU A 595 -14.47 -16.25 33.41
CA LEU A 595 -15.64 -15.53 33.92
C LEU A 595 -16.92 -16.37 34.01
N VAL A 596 -16.96 -17.56 33.42
CA VAL A 596 -18.15 -18.43 33.45
C VAL A 596 -18.20 -19.22 34.76
N ASP A 597 -18.37 -18.49 35.86
CA ASP A 597 -18.96 -19.02 37.09
C ASP A 597 -20.48 -18.67 37.09
N PRO A 598 -21.37 -19.59 37.49
CA PRO A 598 -22.80 -19.46 37.23
C PRO A 598 -23.53 -18.57 38.24
N VAL A 599 -23.95 -17.35 37.84
CA VAL A 599 -24.75 -16.42 38.66
C VAL A 599 -25.98 -15.87 37.90
N PRO A 600 -27.18 -15.74 38.50
CA PRO A 600 -28.44 -15.52 37.76
C PRO A 600 -28.75 -14.06 37.37
N ARG A 601 -29.66 -13.87 36.40
CA ARG A 601 -29.99 -12.58 35.77
C ARG A 601 -31.27 -11.91 36.29
N TYR A 602 -31.19 -10.59 36.42
CA TYR A 602 -32.26 -9.59 36.25
C TYR A 602 -31.67 -8.45 35.38
N GLY A 603 -32.38 -7.48 34.80
CA GLY A 603 -33.81 -7.18 34.69
C GLY A 603 -33.94 -5.72 34.17
N LEU A 604 -34.87 -5.41 33.25
CA LEU A 604 -34.93 -4.08 32.60
C LEU A 604 -36.37 -3.54 32.41
N CYS A 605 -36.48 -2.21 32.31
CA CYS A 605 -37.73 -1.42 32.40
C CYS A 605 -37.84 -0.39 31.26
N GLU A 606 -39.06 -0.06 30.82
CA GLU A 606 -39.38 0.90 29.74
C GLU A 606 -40.24 2.08 30.22
N LYS A 607 -40.23 3.21 29.48
CA LYS A 607 -41.35 4.18 29.37
C LYS A 607 -41.22 5.13 28.15
N PRO A 608 -42.33 5.68 27.59
CA PRO A 608 -42.34 6.42 26.30
C PRO A 608 -42.62 7.95 26.40
N ARG A 609 -42.73 8.63 25.23
CA ARG A 609 -42.95 10.09 25.04
C ARG A 609 -44.40 10.47 24.59
N PRO A 610 -44.81 11.76 24.66
CA PRO A 610 -46.12 12.27 24.19
C PRO A 610 -46.06 13.23 22.96
N ASP A 611 -47.23 13.54 22.37
CA ASP A 611 -47.46 14.45 21.21
C ASP A 611 -48.54 15.53 21.49
N THR A 612 -48.40 16.76 20.94
CA THR A 612 -49.43 17.54 20.16
C THR A 612 -49.00 19.01 19.85
N PRO A 613 -49.45 19.64 18.73
CA PRO A 613 -49.12 21.02 18.34
C PRO A 613 -50.31 22.03 18.32
N VAL A 614 -50.02 23.33 18.14
CA VAL A 614 -51.01 24.46 18.04
C VAL A 614 -50.58 25.50 16.97
N ASP A 615 -51.55 26.11 16.27
CA ASP A 615 -51.38 27.10 15.19
C ASP A 615 -51.65 28.57 15.61
N CYS A 616 -50.87 29.52 15.05
CA CYS A 616 -51.18 30.97 15.01
C CYS A 616 -50.53 31.65 13.78
N PRO A 617 -51.22 32.56 13.05
CA PRO A 617 -50.62 33.41 12.02
C PRO A 617 -50.31 34.82 12.54
N ALA A 618 -49.04 35.20 12.59
CA ALA A 618 -48.58 36.57 12.82
C ALA A 618 -47.72 37.02 11.63
N MET A 619 -47.79 38.31 11.25
CA MET A 619 -47.01 38.87 10.13
C MET A 619 -45.51 38.68 10.37
N ILE A 620 -44.84 37.94 9.47
CA ILE A 620 -43.51 37.37 9.72
C ILE A 620 -42.40 38.33 9.26
N SER A 621 -42.14 39.40 10.03
CA SER A 621 -40.89 40.16 9.91
C SER A 621 -39.79 39.44 10.71
N ILE A 622 -39.10 38.49 10.08
CA ILE A 622 -37.94 37.82 10.70
C ILE A 622 -36.68 38.66 10.47
N ILE A 623 -36.19 39.21 11.58
CA ILE A 623 -34.84 39.75 11.72
C ILE A 623 -33.92 38.60 12.15
N CYS A 624 -32.89 38.32 11.36
CA CYS A 624 -31.83 37.39 11.70
C CYS A 624 -30.63 38.13 12.31
N GLY A 625 -30.07 37.60 13.40
CA GLY A 625 -28.74 37.98 13.86
C GLY A 625 -27.67 37.25 13.04
N GLY A 626 -26.58 37.95 12.69
CA GLY A 626 -25.39 37.30 12.12
C GLY A 626 -24.64 36.46 13.15
N VAL A 627 -23.67 35.65 12.70
CA VAL A 627 -22.96 34.67 13.56
C VAL A 627 -22.12 35.31 14.68
N SER A 628 -21.81 36.60 14.58
CA SER A 628 -21.13 37.37 15.62
C SER A 628 -21.74 38.75 15.82
N LYS A 629 -21.53 39.36 17.01
CA LYS A 629 -22.00 40.71 17.34
C LYS A 629 -21.45 41.82 16.41
N SER A 630 -20.41 41.53 15.62
CA SER A 630 -19.85 42.47 14.64
C SER A 630 -20.56 42.44 13.29
N ILE A 631 -21.48 41.50 13.06
CA ILE A 631 -22.29 41.40 11.85
C ILE A 631 -23.66 42.01 12.17
N PRO A 632 -24.08 43.09 11.48
CA PRO A 632 -25.39 43.68 11.68
C PRO A 632 -26.52 42.66 11.49
N SER A 633 -27.60 42.82 12.24
CA SER A 633 -28.82 42.07 11.97
C SER A 633 -29.38 42.44 10.59
N PHE A 634 -29.91 41.44 9.89
CA PHE A 634 -30.46 41.59 8.55
C PHE A 634 -31.88 41.02 8.49
N GLN A 635 -32.70 41.56 7.60
CA GLN A 635 -34.07 41.07 7.38
C GLN A 635 -34.03 39.94 6.35
N ILE A 636 -34.82 38.89 6.54
CA ILE A 636 -34.95 37.85 5.50
C ILE A 636 -35.58 38.45 4.25
N ILE A 637 -36.64 39.23 4.42
CA ILE A 637 -37.47 39.77 3.35
C ILE A 637 -38.06 41.11 3.82
N PHE A 638 -38.14 42.10 2.92
CA PHE A 638 -38.88 43.33 3.17
C PHE A 638 -40.35 43.20 2.70
N PRO A 639 -41.29 44.03 3.19
CA PRO A 639 -42.70 43.97 2.78
C PRO A 639 -42.90 44.07 1.26
N GLN A 640 -42.16 44.94 0.57
CA GLN A 640 -42.23 45.06 -0.90
C GLN A 640 -41.63 43.88 -1.68
N GLU A 641 -41.05 42.90 -0.98
CA GLU A 641 -40.47 41.69 -1.54
C GLU A 641 -41.31 40.44 -1.23
N GLU A 642 -42.41 40.55 -0.48
CA GLU A 642 -43.17 39.39 0.06
C GLU A 642 -43.66 38.41 -1.03
N GLU A 643 -44.04 38.94 -2.20
CA GLU A 643 -44.47 38.14 -3.36
C GLU A 643 -43.29 37.59 -4.20
N TRP A 644 -42.05 37.97 -3.90
CA TRP A 644 -40.90 37.57 -4.71
C TRP A 644 -40.64 36.08 -4.58
N ARG A 645 -40.44 35.46 -5.75
CA ARG A 645 -40.03 34.07 -5.86
C ARG A 645 -38.66 34.04 -6.52
N VAL A 646 -37.64 33.62 -5.77
CA VAL A 646 -36.24 33.62 -6.22
C VAL A 646 -35.70 32.18 -6.23
N PRO A 647 -34.88 31.75 -7.23
CA PRO A 647 -34.38 30.38 -7.28
C PRO A 647 -33.54 30.05 -6.04
N ALA A 648 -33.83 28.92 -5.40
CA ALA A 648 -33.40 28.56 -4.05
C ALA A 648 -31.87 28.72 -3.83
N ARG A 649 -31.06 28.44 -4.85
CA ARG A 649 -29.60 28.58 -4.79
C ARG A 649 -29.12 30.00 -4.44
N TYR A 650 -29.81 31.02 -4.95
CA TYR A 650 -29.40 32.42 -4.73
C TYR A 650 -29.85 32.89 -3.35
N LEU A 651 -31.00 32.41 -2.85
CA LEU A 651 -31.46 32.68 -1.48
C LEU A 651 -30.55 32.04 -0.44
N VAL A 652 -30.17 30.76 -0.65
CA VAL A 652 -29.23 30.05 0.22
C VAL A 652 -27.84 30.73 0.21
N TRP A 653 -27.35 31.16 -0.96
CA TRP A 653 -26.10 31.92 -1.06
C TRP A 653 -26.21 33.30 -0.39
N ALA A 654 -27.26 34.07 -0.67
CA ALA A 654 -27.45 35.40 -0.10
C ALA A 654 -27.57 35.35 1.43
N TYR A 655 -28.26 34.33 1.96
CA TYR A 655 -28.31 34.09 3.40
C TYR A 655 -26.90 33.82 3.97
N ASP A 656 -26.08 32.98 3.33
CA ASP A 656 -24.72 32.70 3.78
C ASP A 656 -23.84 33.95 3.79
N ILE A 657 -23.90 34.76 2.73
CA ILE A 657 -23.18 36.05 2.65
C ILE A 657 -23.56 36.96 3.82
N LEU A 658 -24.86 37.12 4.08
CA LEU A 658 -25.37 38.00 5.14
C LEU A 658 -25.07 37.46 6.54
N TYR A 659 -25.28 36.17 6.77
CA TYR A 659 -25.12 35.51 8.07
C TYR A 659 -23.68 35.47 8.56
N TRP A 660 -22.72 35.24 7.65
CA TRP A 660 -21.29 35.18 7.96
C TRP A 660 -20.55 36.50 7.67
N GLY A 661 -21.21 37.47 7.02
CA GLY A 661 -20.62 38.78 6.68
C GLY A 661 -19.60 38.73 5.53
N TRP A 662 -19.70 37.75 4.63
CA TRP A 662 -18.74 37.51 3.55
C TRP A 662 -18.93 38.43 2.33
N TRP A 663 -19.09 39.73 2.55
CA TRP A 663 -19.35 40.73 1.51
C TRP A 663 -18.28 40.80 0.42
N HIS A 664 -17.04 40.43 0.73
CA HIS A 664 -15.93 40.32 -0.24
C HIS A 664 -16.09 39.19 -1.27
N LEU A 665 -17.03 38.27 -1.05
CA LEU A 665 -17.44 37.25 -2.03
C LEU A 665 -18.60 37.74 -2.91
N VAL A 666 -19.18 38.92 -2.65
CA VAL A 666 -20.20 39.53 -3.51
C VAL A 666 -19.50 40.20 -4.69
N PRO A 667 -19.84 39.83 -5.94
CA PRO A 667 -19.03 40.17 -7.10
C PRO A 667 -19.58 41.34 -7.94
N PHE A 668 -20.62 41.99 -7.45
CA PHE A 668 -21.28 43.14 -8.03
C PHE A 668 -21.45 44.21 -6.94
N GLU A 669 -21.53 45.46 -7.35
CA GLU A 669 -21.74 46.55 -6.40
C GLU A 669 -23.13 46.44 -5.76
N VAL A 670 -23.15 46.33 -4.43
CA VAL A 670 -24.38 46.43 -3.64
C VAL A 670 -24.53 47.90 -3.24
N ALA A 671 -25.45 48.61 -3.92
CA ALA A 671 -25.72 50.00 -3.63
C ALA A 671 -26.10 50.21 -2.16
N LYS A 672 -25.60 51.30 -1.54
CA LYS A 672 -25.70 51.58 -0.10
C LYS A 672 -27.16 51.76 0.38
N LYS A 673 -27.82 50.64 0.68
CA LYS A 673 -29.12 50.51 1.35
C LYS A 673 -29.08 49.25 2.22
N PRO A 674 -29.95 49.09 3.24
CA PRO A 674 -30.14 47.78 3.84
C PRO A 674 -30.69 46.83 2.76
N VAL A 675 -30.09 45.65 2.62
CA VAL A 675 -30.48 44.64 1.64
C VAL A 675 -30.88 43.37 2.39
N SER A 676 -32.02 42.80 2.03
CA SER A 676 -32.53 41.55 2.61
C SER A 676 -31.90 40.33 1.93
N VAL A 677 -32.23 39.12 2.39
CA VAL A 677 -31.85 37.88 1.69
C VAL A 677 -32.45 37.83 0.29
N PHE A 678 -33.73 38.22 0.14
CA PHE A 678 -34.42 38.26 -1.16
C PHE A 678 -33.83 39.32 -2.11
N GLY A 679 -33.57 40.54 -1.60
CA GLY A 679 -32.91 41.62 -2.34
C GLY A 679 -31.56 41.19 -2.91
N LEU A 680 -30.67 40.66 -2.07
CA LEU A 680 -29.33 40.23 -2.49
C LEU A 680 -29.38 39.04 -3.45
N ALA A 681 -30.31 38.10 -3.24
CA ALA A 681 -30.52 36.97 -4.13
C ALA A 681 -31.02 37.41 -5.52
N GLN A 682 -31.94 38.37 -5.59
CA GLN A 682 -32.45 38.91 -6.86
C GLN A 682 -31.39 39.71 -7.63
N MET A 683 -30.53 40.44 -6.93
CA MET A 683 -29.33 41.06 -7.53
C MET A 683 -28.41 40.00 -8.13
N ALA A 684 -28.18 38.89 -7.43
CA ALA A 684 -27.37 37.77 -7.94
C ALA A 684 -27.99 37.06 -9.15
N VAL A 685 -29.31 36.89 -9.20
CA VAL A 685 -30.04 36.38 -10.39
C VAL A 685 -29.85 37.29 -11.59
N THR A 686 -30.05 38.59 -11.40
CA THR A 686 -29.93 39.62 -12.45
C THR A 686 -28.50 39.61 -13.02
N TRP A 687 -27.52 39.61 -12.12
CA TRP A 687 -26.12 39.61 -12.44
C TRP A 687 -25.68 38.32 -13.19
N ASP A 688 -26.10 37.13 -12.74
CA ASP A 688 -25.75 35.86 -13.43
C ASP A 688 -26.41 35.76 -14.80
N THR A 689 -27.60 36.35 -14.96
CA THR A 689 -28.30 36.47 -16.24
C THR A 689 -27.55 37.38 -17.20
N SER A 690 -27.08 38.54 -16.73
CA SER A 690 -26.23 39.44 -17.54
C SER A 690 -24.93 38.76 -17.97
N ARG A 691 -24.23 38.08 -17.06
CA ARG A 691 -22.99 37.33 -17.38
C ARG A 691 -23.21 36.21 -18.42
N LYS A 692 -24.37 35.55 -18.42
CA LYS A 692 -24.70 34.54 -19.44
C LYS A 692 -24.86 35.16 -20.84
N ARG A 693 -25.19 36.44 -20.93
CA ARG A 693 -25.30 37.20 -22.20
C ARG A 693 -23.97 37.83 -22.60
N ASP A 694 -23.20 38.33 -21.63
CA ASP A 694 -21.87 38.90 -21.83
C ASP A 694 -20.80 38.13 -21.01
N PRO A 695 -20.06 37.21 -21.65
CA PRO A 695 -18.95 36.49 -21.03
C PRO A 695 -17.76 37.37 -20.60
N GLY A 696 -17.72 38.64 -21.02
CA GLY A 696 -16.73 39.64 -20.57
C GLY A 696 -17.00 40.14 -19.15
N LEU A 697 -18.23 40.02 -18.64
CA LEU A 697 -18.53 40.25 -17.23
C LEU A 697 -17.80 39.19 -16.37
N ARG A 698 -17.09 39.68 -15.34
CA ARG A 698 -16.24 38.85 -14.45
C ARG A 698 -16.96 37.57 -14.03
N GLY A 699 -16.31 36.40 -14.15
CA GLY A 699 -16.86 35.15 -13.61
C GLY A 699 -17.02 35.24 -12.09
N THR A 700 -17.92 34.44 -11.50
CA THR A 700 -18.09 34.43 -10.03
C THR A 700 -18.25 33.05 -9.46
N SER A 701 -17.78 32.96 -8.23
CA SER A 701 -16.93 31.85 -7.85
C SER A 701 -17.71 30.98 -6.87
N THR A 702 -18.15 31.56 -5.76
CA THR A 702 -18.84 30.80 -4.71
C THR A 702 -20.25 30.37 -5.14
N LEU A 703 -20.99 31.18 -5.92
CA LEU A 703 -22.27 30.77 -6.53
C LEU A 703 -22.19 29.53 -7.43
N ALA A 704 -21.01 29.24 -8.01
CA ALA A 704 -20.80 28.07 -8.85
C ALA A 704 -20.50 26.78 -8.03
N ALA A 705 -20.31 26.89 -6.71
CA ALA A 705 -20.00 25.78 -5.82
C ALA A 705 -21.16 24.77 -5.72
N ARG A 706 -20.85 23.48 -5.56
CA ARG A 706 -21.90 22.44 -5.51
C ARG A 706 -22.75 22.50 -4.24
N CYS A 707 -22.25 23.08 -3.16
CA CYS A 707 -23.01 23.32 -1.94
C CYS A 707 -24.27 24.17 -2.18
N TYR A 708 -24.29 25.04 -3.20
CA TYR A 708 -25.48 25.83 -3.56
C TYR A 708 -26.39 25.16 -4.60
N LYS A 709 -26.11 23.92 -5.03
CA LYS A 709 -26.94 23.21 -6.01
C LYS A 709 -27.75 22.12 -5.32
N ALA A 710 -29.08 22.26 -5.31
CA ALA A 710 -29.98 21.21 -4.86
C ALA A 710 -29.92 20.01 -5.84
N SER A 711 -29.21 18.94 -5.50
CA SER A 711 -28.86 17.85 -6.44
C SER A 711 -30.03 17.00 -6.96
N TYR A 712 -31.26 17.28 -6.51
CA TYR A 712 -32.48 16.53 -6.82
C TYR A 712 -33.46 17.27 -7.74
N CYS A 713 -33.29 18.57 -7.90
CA CYS A 713 -34.06 19.35 -8.86
C CYS A 713 -33.30 19.31 -10.20
N ILE A 714 -33.76 18.46 -11.11
CA ILE A 714 -33.23 18.37 -12.48
C ILE A 714 -33.46 19.68 -13.24
N THR A 715 -34.47 20.45 -12.85
CA THR A 715 -34.68 21.83 -13.31
C THR A 715 -33.93 22.82 -12.41
N ASP A 716 -33.28 23.80 -13.04
CA ASP A 716 -32.62 24.95 -12.39
C ASP A 716 -33.65 25.97 -11.81
N GLU A 717 -34.91 25.52 -11.70
CA GLU A 717 -36.15 26.28 -11.56
C GLU A 717 -36.82 26.07 -10.19
N LEU A 718 -36.16 25.45 -9.21
CA LEU A 718 -36.73 25.40 -7.85
C LEU A 718 -36.74 26.81 -7.25
N VAL A 719 -37.86 27.50 -7.41
CA VAL A 719 -38.10 28.83 -6.90
C VAL A 719 -38.68 28.74 -5.49
N TRP A 720 -38.15 29.52 -4.55
CA TRP A 720 -38.64 29.61 -3.17
C TRP A 720 -39.28 30.98 -2.91
N ASP A 721 -40.34 30.95 -2.11
CA ASP A 721 -40.89 32.10 -1.41
C ASP A 721 -40.32 32.19 0.02
N ALA A 722 -40.75 33.20 0.78
CA ALA A 722 -40.30 33.40 2.16
C ALA A 722 -40.56 32.16 3.04
N ARG A 723 -41.72 31.51 2.88
CA ARG A 723 -42.14 30.37 3.70
C ARG A 723 -41.24 29.16 3.47
N ALA A 724 -40.91 28.85 2.22
CA ALA A 724 -39.99 27.77 1.87
C ALA A 724 -38.57 28.01 2.42
N LEU A 725 -38.07 29.25 2.36
CA LEU A 725 -36.78 29.59 2.95
C LEU A 725 -36.80 29.47 4.49
N ILE A 726 -37.87 29.91 5.16
CA ILE A 726 -38.02 29.81 6.62
C ILE A 726 -38.11 28.35 7.07
N GLU A 727 -38.85 27.49 6.34
CA GLU A 727 -38.86 26.04 6.59
C GLU A 727 -37.46 25.43 6.49
N TRP A 728 -36.70 25.82 5.46
CA TRP A 728 -35.34 25.34 5.28
C TRP A 728 -34.39 25.81 6.40
N LEU A 729 -34.48 27.08 6.80
CA LEU A 729 -33.70 27.62 7.92
C LEU A 729 -33.99 26.89 9.24
N LYS A 730 -35.25 26.51 9.51
CA LYS A 730 -35.62 25.72 10.70
C LYS A 730 -34.98 24.32 10.75
N ARG A 731 -34.55 23.76 9.60
CA ARG A 731 -33.94 22.42 9.50
C ARG A 731 -32.41 22.44 9.43
N ARG A 732 -31.80 23.61 9.27
CA ARG A 732 -30.36 23.81 9.03
C ARG A 732 -29.57 23.98 10.33
N SER A 733 -28.33 23.49 10.41
CA SER A 733 -27.40 23.89 11.47
C SER A 733 -26.84 25.30 11.21
N ALA A 734 -26.73 26.12 12.26
CA ALA A 734 -26.02 27.40 12.22
C ALA A 734 -24.58 27.28 11.68
N SER A 735 -23.97 26.09 11.81
CA SER A 735 -22.62 25.79 11.32
C SER A 735 -22.56 25.13 9.94
N ASP A 736 -23.65 25.12 9.15
CA ASP A 736 -23.64 24.62 7.76
C ASP A 736 -23.36 25.75 6.75
N VAL A 737 -23.08 25.41 5.50
CA VAL A 737 -22.93 26.33 4.34
C VAL A 737 -23.54 25.65 3.13
N GLY A 738 -24.38 26.36 2.38
CA GLY A 738 -25.18 25.77 1.31
C GLY A 738 -26.23 24.76 1.80
N PHE A 739 -26.73 23.93 0.87
CA PHE A 739 -27.65 22.83 1.14
C PHE A 739 -26.93 21.65 1.80
N ARG A 740 -27.33 21.28 3.02
CA ARG A 740 -26.86 20.07 3.71
C ARG A 740 -28.02 19.19 4.15
N GLY A 741 -27.77 17.88 4.24
CA GLY A 741 -28.52 16.91 5.07
C GLY A 741 -30.04 16.84 4.87
N ALA A 742 -30.50 16.02 3.91
CA ALA A 742 -31.78 15.28 3.92
C ALA A 742 -32.06 14.69 2.52
N LEU A 743 -31.95 15.54 1.50
CA LEU A 743 -32.35 15.20 0.13
C LEU A 743 -31.24 14.53 -0.69
N GLN A 744 -29.96 14.75 -0.38
CA GLN A 744 -28.83 14.29 -1.21
C GLN A 744 -28.47 12.80 -1.01
N LYS A 745 -29.33 11.87 -1.44
CA LYS A 745 -28.96 10.45 -1.62
C LYS A 745 -28.10 10.25 -2.87
N ASP A 746 -26.87 10.78 -2.85
CA ASP A 746 -25.85 10.57 -3.90
C ASP A 746 -25.39 9.09 -3.98
N ASP A 747 -26.30 8.21 -4.39
CA ASP A 747 -26.17 6.76 -4.51
C ASP A 747 -25.68 6.35 -5.92
N LYS A 748 -25.47 7.33 -6.80
CA LYS A 748 -24.89 7.12 -8.13
C LYS A 748 -23.40 6.77 -8.00
N LYS A 749 -23.09 5.51 -8.34
CA LYS A 749 -21.72 4.96 -8.41
C LYS A 749 -20.76 5.96 -9.07
N GLY A 750 -19.75 6.42 -8.32
CA GLY A 750 -18.78 7.41 -8.78
C GLY A 750 -18.78 8.75 -8.01
N ALA A 751 -19.62 8.91 -6.98
CA ALA A 751 -19.55 10.04 -6.06
C ALA A 751 -18.13 10.20 -5.46
N TRP A 752 -17.68 11.45 -5.35
CA TRP A 752 -16.34 11.80 -4.88
C TRP A 752 -16.40 12.25 -3.41
N PHE A 753 -15.48 11.74 -2.61
CA PHE A 753 -15.44 11.91 -1.15
C PHE A 753 -14.03 12.24 -0.67
N ILE A 754 -13.93 12.92 0.47
CA ILE A 754 -12.67 13.07 1.23
C ILE A 754 -12.88 12.51 2.62
N ARG A 755 -11.91 11.75 3.13
CA ARG A 755 -11.86 11.35 4.55
C ARG A 755 -11.74 12.57 5.45
N LEU A 756 -12.46 12.59 6.57
CA LEU A 756 -12.40 13.64 7.59
C LEU A 756 -10.96 13.93 8.04
N ALA A 757 -10.16 12.88 8.26
CA ALA A 757 -8.74 12.99 8.64
C ALA A 757 -7.84 13.67 7.59
N ASN A 758 -8.31 13.84 6.35
CA ASN A 758 -7.58 14.48 5.26
C ASN A 758 -8.21 15.83 4.85
N VAL A 759 -9.24 16.31 5.55
CA VAL A 759 -9.99 17.52 5.13
C VAL A 759 -9.12 18.76 5.20
N ASP A 760 -8.37 18.95 6.29
CA ASP A 760 -7.51 20.13 6.46
C ASP A 760 -6.37 20.15 5.43
N ASP A 761 -5.70 19.00 5.23
CA ASP A 761 -4.69 18.83 4.16
C ASP A 761 -5.26 19.10 2.76
N ALA A 762 -6.51 18.65 2.51
CA ALA A 762 -7.19 18.87 1.24
C ALA A 762 -7.61 20.34 1.05
N LEU A 763 -8.07 21.01 2.10
CA LEU A 763 -8.35 22.45 2.10
C LEU A 763 -7.07 23.23 1.81
N HIS A 764 -5.97 22.90 2.49
CA HIS A 764 -4.68 23.55 2.25
C HIS A 764 -4.11 23.27 0.84
N ASP A 765 -4.05 22.02 0.35
CA ASP A 765 -3.57 21.72 -1.02
C ASP A 765 -4.41 22.37 -2.14
N LEU A 766 -5.71 22.56 -1.90
CA LEU A 766 -6.57 23.32 -2.78
C LEU A 766 -6.28 24.82 -2.73
N LEU A 767 -6.31 25.40 -1.53
CA LEU A 767 -6.32 26.84 -1.33
C LEU A 767 -4.92 27.46 -1.45
N ASP A 768 -3.87 26.77 -1.00
CA ASP A 768 -2.46 27.17 -1.24
C ASP A 768 -2.15 27.25 -2.75
N GLN A 769 -2.90 26.50 -3.58
CA GLN A 769 -2.80 26.51 -5.04
C GLN A 769 -3.98 27.23 -5.72
N TRP A 770 -4.76 28.04 -5.00
CA TRP A 770 -5.84 28.83 -5.60
C TRP A 770 -5.25 29.87 -6.58
N PRO A 771 -5.80 30.02 -7.80
CA PRO A 771 -5.24 30.95 -8.78
C PRO A 771 -5.35 32.39 -8.31
N VAL A 772 -4.28 33.16 -8.51
CA VAL A 772 -4.19 34.57 -8.07
C VAL A 772 -4.65 35.56 -9.13
N ASP A 773 -4.78 35.14 -10.38
CA ASP A 773 -5.28 35.99 -11.46
C ASP A 773 -6.80 36.12 -11.37
N GLU A 774 -7.35 37.30 -11.71
CA GLU A 774 -8.79 37.57 -11.55
C GLU A 774 -9.66 36.61 -12.38
N VAL A 775 -9.15 36.12 -13.51
CA VAL A 775 -9.89 35.20 -14.39
C VAL A 775 -9.93 33.80 -13.79
N GLY A 776 -8.77 33.26 -13.39
CA GLY A 776 -8.60 31.94 -12.80
C GLY A 776 -9.20 31.83 -11.39
N GLY A 777 -8.97 32.81 -10.53
CA GLY A 777 -9.46 32.82 -9.15
C GLY A 777 -10.99 32.79 -9.06
N ASN A 778 -11.66 33.34 -10.08
CA ASN A 778 -13.11 33.35 -10.18
C ASN A 778 -13.74 32.08 -10.79
N GLN A 779 -12.94 31.18 -11.37
CA GLN A 779 -13.42 29.93 -11.98
C GLN A 779 -13.59 28.77 -10.98
N PHE A 780 -14.25 29.00 -9.84
CA PHE A 780 -14.33 28.04 -8.72
C PHE A 780 -14.67 26.60 -9.14
N ALA A 781 -15.73 26.39 -9.93
CA ALA A 781 -16.13 25.05 -10.36
C ALA A 781 -15.07 24.35 -11.22
N LEU A 782 -14.30 25.09 -12.02
CA LEU A 782 -13.17 24.56 -12.79
C LEU A 782 -11.96 24.33 -11.89
N ASN A 783 -11.68 25.19 -10.92
CA ASN A 783 -10.61 25.01 -9.93
C ASN A 783 -10.85 23.76 -9.08
N MET A 784 -12.05 23.62 -8.51
CA MET A 784 -12.48 22.39 -7.83
C MET A 784 -12.37 21.17 -8.73
N THR A 785 -12.73 21.27 -10.00
CA THR A 785 -12.62 20.14 -10.95
C THR A 785 -11.17 19.79 -11.27
N ARG A 786 -10.30 20.78 -11.53
CA ARG A 786 -8.85 20.59 -11.77
C ARG A 786 -8.17 19.99 -10.54
N TRP A 787 -8.46 20.53 -9.37
CA TRP A 787 -7.95 20.04 -8.09
C TRP A 787 -8.43 18.62 -7.79
N ARG A 788 -9.73 18.33 -7.88
CA ARG A 788 -10.26 16.95 -7.71
C ARG A 788 -9.59 15.95 -8.66
N ARG A 789 -9.24 16.34 -9.89
CA ARG A 789 -8.45 15.48 -10.81
C ARG A 789 -7.02 15.24 -10.31
N ARG A 790 -6.29 16.26 -9.83
CA ARG A 790 -4.99 16.07 -9.15
C ARG A 790 -5.14 15.13 -7.95
N TYR A 791 -6.02 15.50 -7.02
CA TYR A 791 -6.19 14.85 -5.73
C TYR A 791 -6.65 13.39 -5.89
N LYS A 792 -7.51 13.07 -6.87
CA LYS A 792 -7.89 11.68 -7.21
C LYS A 792 -6.71 10.80 -7.61
N GLY A 793 -5.62 11.36 -8.15
CA GLY A 793 -4.38 10.63 -8.41
C GLY A 793 -3.58 10.30 -7.13
N ASN A 794 -3.81 11.04 -6.04
CA ASN A 794 -3.19 10.82 -4.74
C ASN A 794 -4.02 9.89 -3.83
N ILE A 795 -5.36 9.81 -4.03
CA ILE A 795 -6.21 8.84 -3.31
C ILE A 795 -5.89 7.41 -3.84
N PRO A 796 -5.46 6.47 -2.97
CA PRO A 796 -5.11 5.11 -3.39
C PRO A 796 -6.36 4.34 -3.90
N PRO A 797 -6.40 3.89 -5.17
CA PRO A 797 -7.64 3.73 -5.94
C PRO A 797 -8.73 2.80 -5.39
N ASN A 798 -8.40 1.75 -4.65
CA ASN A 798 -9.38 0.77 -4.15
C ASN A 798 -10.16 1.23 -2.88
N GLU A 799 -10.28 2.54 -2.62
CA GLU A 799 -10.93 3.09 -1.41
C GLU A 799 -12.41 3.47 -1.60
N THR A 800 -12.97 3.27 -2.79
CA THR A 800 -14.18 3.98 -3.26
C THR A 800 -15.52 3.27 -3.04
N ASN A 801 -15.53 2.04 -2.53
CA ASN A 801 -16.69 1.14 -2.72
C ASN A 801 -17.66 1.03 -1.53
N ASN A 802 -17.27 1.46 -0.34
CA ASN A 802 -18.18 1.62 0.80
C ASN A 802 -18.24 3.12 1.12
N ARG A 803 -19.44 3.70 1.24
CA ARG A 803 -19.65 5.10 1.62
C ARG A 803 -19.19 5.28 3.07
N PRO A 804 -18.02 5.87 3.36
CA PRO A 804 -17.49 5.87 4.71
C PRO A 804 -18.29 6.88 5.54
N THR A 805 -18.65 6.53 6.78
CA THR A 805 -19.22 7.48 7.75
C THR A 805 -18.26 8.65 8.01
N ASP A 806 -16.96 8.41 7.83
CA ASP A 806 -15.88 9.35 8.13
C ASP A 806 -15.43 10.10 6.86
N CYS A 807 -16.36 10.38 5.93
CA CYS A 807 -16.10 11.08 4.69
C CYS A 807 -17.06 12.25 4.46
N LEU A 808 -16.53 13.38 4.01
CA LEU A 808 -17.32 14.46 3.42
C LEU A 808 -17.64 14.15 1.97
N SER A 809 -18.88 14.42 1.59
CA SER A 809 -19.29 14.48 0.18
C SER A 809 -18.63 15.64 -0.56
N ALA A 810 -18.63 15.57 -1.89
CA ALA A 810 -18.17 16.66 -2.76
C ALA A 810 -18.87 18.00 -2.49
N ALA A 811 -20.13 17.99 -2.07
CA ALA A 811 -20.91 19.18 -1.76
C ALA A 811 -20.56 19.75 -0.37
N GLU A 812 -20.39 18.90 0.65
CA GLU A 812 -19.95 19.35 1.98
C GLU A 812 -18.54 19.93 1.96
N PHE A 813 -17.62 19.32 1.20
CA PHE A 813 -16.29 19.90 1.03
C PHE A 813 -16.34 21.24 0.27
N ASP A 814 -17.15 21.37 -0.79
CA ASP A 814 -17.35 22.67 -1.44
C ASP A 814 -17.87 23.73 -0.45
N GLY A 815 -18.74 23.34 0.50
CA GLY A 815 -19.19 24.20 1.59
C GLY A 815 -18.09 24.62 2.57
N LEU A 816 -17.17 23.72 2.93
CA LEU A 816 -15.98 24.06 3.74
C LEU A 816 -15.01 24.96 2.98
N VAL A 817 -14.82 24.75 1.68
CA VAL A 817 -13.98 25.61 0.83
C VAL A 817 -14.57 27.02 0.76
N VAL A 818 -15.88 27.16 0.52
CA VAL A 818 -16.56 28.46 0.54
C VAL A 818 -16.45 29.12 1.91
N ARG A 819 -16.63 28.37 3.01
CA ARG A 819 -16.43 28.87 4.37
C ARG A 819 -15.04 29.44 4.58
N MET A 820 -14.01 28.66 4.27
CA MET A 820 -12.62 29.08 4.45
C MET A 820 -12.30 30.34 3.62
N MET A 821 -12.77 30.43 2.37
CA MET A 821 -12.65 31.66 1.55
C MET A 821 -13.38 32.87 2.16
N GLY A 822 -14.54 32.63 2.77
CA GLY A 822 -15.28 33.66 3.48
C GLY A 822 -14.54 34.14 4.74
N ASP A 823 -14.08 33.21 5.56
CA ASP A 823 -13.46 33.50 6.86
C ASP A 823 -12.06 34.14 6.74
N LEU A 824 -11.35 33.91 5.62
CA LEU A 824 -10.11 34.62 5.29
C LEU A 824 -10.33 36.13 5.02
N ARG A 825 -11.55 36.56 4.64
CA ARG A 825 -11.92 37.97 4.39
C ARG A 825 -11.05 38.74 3.39
N VAL A 826 -10.35 38.04 2.50
CA VAL A 826 -9.54 38.61 1.40
C VAL A 826 -10.18 38.33 0.04
N PRO A 827 -9.93 39.17 -0.99
CA PRO A 827 -10.33 38.86 -2.36
C PRO A 827 -9.83 37.47 -2.81
N LEU A 828 -10.55 36.83 -3.72
CA LEU A 828 -10.21 35.48 -4.18
C LEU A 828 -8.83 35.37 -4.85
N THR A 829 -8.31 36.47 -5.38
CA THR A 829 -6.95 36.62 -5.92
C THR A 829 -5.85 36.57 -4.84
N GLU A 830 -6.21 36.71 -3.56
CA GLU A 830 -5.29 36.75 -2.42
C GLU A 830 -5.45 35.55 -1.47
N VAL A 831 -6.49 34.72 -1.65
CA VAL A 831 -6.79 33.53 -0.84
C VAL A 831 -5.56 32.64 -0.63
N SER A 832 -4.78 32.35 -1.69
CA SER A 832 -3.61 31.48 -1.57
C SER A 832 -2.46 32.11 -0.75
N SER A 833 -2.32 33.44 -0.80
CA SER A 833 -1.38 34.18 0.06
C SER A 833 -1.84 34.15 1.53
N GLU A 834 -3.12 34.38 1.79
CA GLU A 834 -3.65 34.46 3.16
C GLU A 834 -3.76 33.09 3.83
N VAL A 835 -3.97 32.01 3.08
CA VAL A 835 -3.93 30.64 3.61
C VAL A 835 -2.50 30.26 4.02
N ARG A 836 -1.50 30.54 3.16
CA ARG A 836 -0.08 30.38 3.53
C ARG A 836 0.26 31.22 4.76
N SER A 837 -0.24 32.46 4.83
CA SER A 837 -0.04 33.35 5.98
C SER A 837 -0.67 32.81 7.26
N THR A 838 -1.92 32.35 7.20
CA THR A 838 -2.64 31.69 8.31
C THR A 838 -1.87 30.46 8.80
N LYS A 839 -1.39 29.62 7.88
CA LYS A 839 -0.57 28.43 8.18
C LYS A 839 0.78 28.78 8.81
N ARG A 840 1.42 29.90 8.42
CA ARG A 840 2.62 30.44 9.08
C ARG A 840 2.32 30.94 10.49
N ARG A 841 1.27 31.76 10.68
CA ARG A 841 0.84 32.25 12.01
C ARG A 841 0.44 31.09 12.94
N GLN A 842 -0.19 30.03 12.43
CA GLN A 842 -0.47 28.82 13.20
C GLN A 842 0.81 28.10 13.63
N ARG A 843 1.74 27.81 12.70
CA ARG A 843 3.05 27.19 13.03
C ARG A 843 3.82 28.00 14.08
N ILE A 844 3.78 29.33 14.02
CA ILE A 844 4.38 30.21 15.02
C ILE A 844 3.70 30.03 16.38
N ARG A 845 2.35 30.09 16.45
CA ARG A 845 1.60 29.89 17.71
C ARG A 845 1.90 28.53 18.34
N GLU A 846 1.87 27.45 17.58
CA GLU A 846 2.16 26.09 18.06
C GLU A 846 3.59 25.99 18.63
N ARG A 847 4.58 26.55 17.92
CA ARG A 847 5.97 26.59 18.39
C ARG A 847 6.15 27.48 19.63
N VAL A 848 5.46 28.63 19.71
CA VAL A 848 5.45 29.49 20.91
C VAL A 848 4.79 28.79 22.09
N THR A 849 3.68 28.10 21.90
CA THR A 849 3.03 27.32 22.96
C THR A 849 3.95 26.21 23.48
N LYS A 850 4.60 25.47 22.58
CA LYS A 850 5.62 24.48 22.96
C LYS A 850 6.77 25.11 23.75
N LEU A 851 7.25 26.28 23.33
CA LEU A 851 8.35 27.00 23.97
C LEU A 851 7.97 27.56 25.35
N ALA A 852 6.72 28.00 25.52
CA ALA A 852 6.17 28.46 26.80
C ALA A 852 5.93 27.31 27.79
N LEU A 853 5.68 26.09 27.31
CA LEU A 853 5.57 24.89 28.14
C LEU A 853 6.94 24.34 28.60
N THR A 854 8.01 24.57 27.82
CA THR A 854 9.34 24.02 28.12
C THR A 854 10.24 24.93 28.94
N ASN A 855 9.95 26.24 29.03
CA ASN A 855 10.82 27.22 29.70
C ASN A 855 10.04 27.97 30.80
N GLY A 856 10.72 28.31 31.90
CA GLY A 856 10.11 28.95 33.07
C GLY A 856 9.59 30.37 32.83
N SER A 857 9.02 30.98 33.87
CA SER A 857 8.34 32.29 33.81
C SER A 857 9.21 33.47 33.35
N GLY A 858 10.55 33.35 33.40
CA GLY A 858 11.49 34.39 32.95
C GLY A 858 11.46 34.72 31.45
N HIS A 859 10.78 33.92 30.63
CA HIS A 859 10.87 33.96 29.17
C HIS A 859 9.83 34.88 28.47
N HIS A 860 9.06 35.68 29.22
CA HIS A 860 7.93 36.45 28.67
C HIS A 860 8.33 37.51 27.60
N LYS A 861 9.45 38.22 27.78
CA LYS A 861 9.85 39.36 26.92
C LYS A 861 10.09 38.97 25.46
N PHE A 862 10.93 37.96 25.19
CA PHE A 862 11.15 37.53 23.80
C PHE A 862 9.97 36.69 23.26
N ILE A 863 9.16 36.03 24.10
CA ILE A 863 7.89 35.44 23.64
C ILE A 863 6.97 36.53 23.09
N GLN A 864 6.89 37.69 23.77
CA GLN A 864 6.18 38.87 23.28
C GLN A 864 6.80 39.40 21.97
N ALA A 865 8.14 39.46 21.86
CA ALA A 865 8.82 39.86 20.62
C ALA A 865 8.57 38.89 19.44
N ILE A 866 8.52 37.57 19.70
CA ILE A 866 8.21 36.54 18.70
C ILE A 866 6.71 36.55 18.34
N MET A 867 5.82 37.00 19.22
CA MET A 867 4.40 37.16 18.90
C MET A 867 4.09 38.50 18.21
N SER A 868 4.92 39.53 18.40
CA SER A 868 4.80 40.84 17.74
C SER A 868 4.91 40.73 16.21
N ASP A 869 4.04 41.46 15.50
CA ASP A 869 4.10 41.57 14.04
C ASP A 869 5.16 42.57 13.53
N SER A 870 5.71 43.40 14.41
CA SER A 870 6.86 44.25 14.09
C SER A 870 8.18 43.47 14.21
N PRO A 871 9.03 43.41 13.17
CA PRO A 871 10.36 42.83 13.29
C PRO A 871 11.24 43.59 14.29
N PRO A 872 12.17 42.92 14.97
CA PRO A 872 13.20 43.59 15.75
C PRO A 872 14.10 44.43 14.82
N PRO A 873 14.67 45.56 15.28
CA PRO A 873 15.52 46.41 14.46
C PRO A 873 16.83 45.73 14.03
N TYR A 874 17.31 44.76 14.81
CA TYR A 874 18.54 44.00 14.55
C TYR A 874 18.33 42.50 14.77
N LEU A 875 19.11 41.70 14.04
CA LEU A 875 19.33 40.27 14.27
C LEU A 875 20.83 39.98 14.25
N MET A 876 21.25 38.75 14.57
CA MET A 876 22.65 38.32 14.54
C MET A 876 22.93 37.39 13.36
N ASP A 877 24.09 37.59 12.73
CA ASP A 877 24.63 36.66 11.73
C ASP A 877 25.20 35.39 12.40
N ILE A 878 25.60 34.40 11.60
CA ILE A 878 26.17 33.13 12.09
C ILE A 878 27.52 33.30 12.81
N SER A 879 28.15 34.46 12.70
CA SER A 879 29.41 34.84 13.37
C SER A 879 29.17 35.65 14.64
N GLY A 880 27.91 35.99 14.95
CA GLY A 880 27.51 36.79 16.12
C GLY A 880 27.45 38.30 15.88
N ASN A 881 27.74 38.80 14.68
CA ASN A 881 27.65 40.23 14.40
C ASN A 881 26.19 40.67 14.24
N LYS A 882 25.85 41.85 14.76
CA LYS A 882 24.53 42.45 14.55
C LYS A 882 24.41 42.98 13.12
N PHE A 883 23.32 42.65 12.43
CA PHE A 883 22.91 43.31 11.19
C PHE A 883 21.50 43.91 11.34
N ARG A 884 21.24 45.01 10.63
CA ARG A 884 19.96 45.73 10.74
C ARG A 884 18.90 45.03 9.88
N MET A 885 17.75 44.72 10.47
CA MET A 885 16.61 44.17 9.74
C MET A 885 15.88 45.27 8.98
N ILE A 886 15.62 46.39 9.65
CA ILE A 886 14.80 47.49 9.14
C ILE A 886 15.20 48.84 9.78
N LYS A 887 15.05 49.93 9.03
CA LYS A 887 15.09 51.33 9.52
C LYS A 887 13.66 51.87 9.68
N GLU A 888 13.44 52.83 10.55
CA GLU A 888 12.09 53.42 10.76
C GLU A 888 11.47 53.97 9.47
N THR A 889 12.29 54.56 8.60
CA THR A 889 11.94 55.05 7.26
C THR A 889 11.51 53.95 6.27
N GLU A 890 11.77 52.68 6.58
CA GLU A 890 11.53 51.53 5.70
C GLU A 890 10.25 50.76 6.04
N THR A 891 9.54 51.14 7.11
CA THR A 891 8.29 50.50 7.59
C THR A 891 7.20 50.39 6.52
N ASN A 892 7.16 51.35 5.58
CA ASN A 892 6.23 51.39 4.47
C ASN A 892 6.74 50.70 3.18
N LEU A 893 7.99 50.26 3.12
CA LEU A 893 8.51 49.57 1.93
C LEU A 893 7.78 48.25 1.68
N ARG A 894 7.67 47.91 0.40
CA ARG A 894 7.08 46.66 -0.10
C ARG A 894 8.01 46.13 -1.20
N ILE A 895 8.70 45.02 -0.93
CA ILE A 895 9.76 44.49 -1.83
C ILE A 895 9.44 43.06 -2.21
N GLN A 896 9.80 42.65 -3.43
CA GLN A 896 9.53 41.28 -3.90
C GLN A 896 10.23 40.24 -3.00
N PRO A 897 9.57 39.12 -2.67
CA PRO A 897 10.08 38.18 -1.66
C PRO A 897 11.47 37.62 -1.97
N ARG A 898 11.77 37.36 -3.25
CA ARG A 898 13.09 36.85 -3.69
C ARG A 898 14.26 37.72 -3.23
N TYR A 899 14.14 39.05 -3.29
CA TYR A 899 15.21 39.96 -2.88
C TYR A 899 15.32 40.05 -1.35
N LEU A 900 14.20 39.99 -0.62
CA LEU A 900 14.18 40.05 0.85
C LEU A 900 14.85 38.81 1.47
N VAL A 901 14.53 37.63 0.96
CA VAL A 901 15.14 36.37 1.44
C VAL A 901 16.62 36.30 1.05
N TRP A 902 16.97 36.67 -0.19
CA TRP A 902 18.38 36.76 -0.62
C TRP A 902 19.19 37.77 0.23
N ALA A 903 18.65 38.95 0.53
CA ALA A 903 19.33 39.96 1.33
C ALA A 903 19.51 39.50 2.79
N TYR A 904 18.51 38.81 3.35
CA TYR A 904 18.63 38.21 4.68
C TYR A 904 19.68 37.11 4.73
N ASP A 905 19.65 36.15 3.79
CA ASP A 905 20.63 35.07 3.74
C ASP A 905 22.05 35.63 3.56
N SER A 906 22.22 36.62 2.66
CA SER A 906 23.51 37.27 2.42
C SER A 906 24.07 37.97 3.67
N LEU A 907 23.21 38.65 4.46
CA LEU A 907 23.63 39.30 5.70
C LEU A 907 23.83 38.31 6.85
N ARG A 908 22.98 37.28 6.97
CA ARG A 908 23.02 36.26 8.04
C ARG A 908 24.20 35.29 7.88
N HIS A 909 24.55 34.91 6.66
CA HIS A 909 25.64 33.97 6.39
C HIS A 909 26.98 34.67 6.10
N GLY A 910 27.02 36.01 6.19
CA GLY A 910 28.25 36.79 5.98
C GLY A 910 28.68 36.91 4.53
N TRP A 911 27.84 36.53 3.55
CA TRP A 911 28.14 36.55 2.12
C TRP A 911 28.16 37.96 1.50
N ARG A 912 28.65 38.97 2.23
CA ARG A 912 28.75 40.36 1.76
C ARG A 912 29.67 40.49 0.54
N GLU A 913 30.69 39.64 0.43
CA GLU A 913 31.60 39.57 -0.72
C GLU A 913 30.91 39.05 -1.99
N MET A 914 29.80 38.32 -1.84
CA MET A 914 28.98 37.81 -2.95
C MET A 914 27.88 38.80 -3.39
N VAL A 915 27.81 39.96 -2.74
CA VAL A 915 26.95 41.09 -3.11
C VAL A 915 27.77 42.01 -4.02
N PRO A 916 27.27 42.41 -5.21
CA PRO A 916 27.99 43.34 -6.08
C PRO A 916 28.36 44.63 -5.31
N HIS A 917 29.65 44.99 -5.30
CA HIS A 917 30.15 46.10 -4.48
C HIS A 917 29.41 47.43 -4.73
N HIS A 918 28.91 47.65 -5.94
CA HIS A 918 28.11 48.82 -6.33
C HIS A 918 26.79 48.97 -5.55
N ILE A 919 26.18 47.88 -5.06
CA ILE A 919 24.97 47.92 -4.23
C ILE A 919 25.23 47.72 -2.75
N LEU A 920 26.40 47.17 -2.38
CA LEU A 920 26.81 47.04 -0.99
C LEU A 920 27.16 48.40 -0.39
N SER A 921 26.76 48.64 0.85
CA SER A 921 27.16 49.83 1.61
C SER A 921 27.23 49.48 3.10
N PRO A 922 28.08 50.13 3.90
CA PRO A 922 28.06 49.97 5.35
C PRO A 922 26.68 50.32 5.93
N GLY A 923 26.17 49.52 6.86
CA GLY A 923 24.92 49.83 7.58
C GLY A 923 23.62 49.71 6.80
N LEU A 924 23.60 49.04 5.64
CA LEU A 924 22.35 48.64 4.96
C LEU A 924 21.50 47.75 5.88
N SER A 925 20.18 47.90 5.79
CA SER A 925 19.23 46.93 6.33
C SER A 925 18.97 45.81 5.31
N VAL A 926 18.29 44.73 5.73
CA VAL A 926 17.76 43.71 4.82
C VAL A 926 16.84 44.36 3.75
N PHE A 927 15.97 45.29 4.15
CA PHE A 927 15.07 45.98 3.23
C PHE A 927 15.80 46.89 2.25
N GLU A 928 16.81 47.65 2.70
CA GLU A 928 17.56 48.53 1.81
C GLU A 928 18.43 47.75 0.81
N LEU A 929 19.08 46.67 1.27
CA LEU A 929 19.85 45.78 0.41
C LEU A 929 18.93 45.08 -0.63
N ALA A 930 17.76 44.61 -0.20
CA ALA A 930 16.77 44.02 -1.10
C ALA A 930 16.22 45.02 -2.13
N ARG A 931 16.03 46.29 -1.75
CA ARG A 931 15.62 47.37 -2.65
C ARG A 931 16.71 47.62 -3.71
N LYS A 932 17.96 47.83 -3.29
CA LYS A 932 19.08 48.03 -4.21
C LYS A 932 19.29 46.84 -5.15
N ALA A 933 19.12 45.61 -4.67
CA ALA A 933 19.17 44.41 -5.51
C ALA A 933 18.05 44.38 -6.58
N SER A 934 16.83 44.79 -6.22
CA SER A 934 15.72 44.93 -7.17
C SER A 934 15.95 46.04 -8.20
N GLU A 935 16.56 47.16 -7.80
CA GLU A 935 16.91 48.29 -8.68
C GLU A 935 18.04 47.89 -9.65
N TRP A 936 19.01 47.11 -9.19
CA TRP A 936 20.11 46.57 -10.00
C TRP A 936 19.63 45.63 -11.11
N GLU A 937 18.78 44.64 -10.79
CA GLU A 937 18.18 43.77 -11.81
C GLU A 937 17.24 44.52 -12.76
N ALA A 938 16.51 45.54 -12.27
CA ALA A 938 15.70 46.40 -13.13
C ALA A 938 16.55 47.23 -14.12
N GLY A 939 17.80 47.54 -13.77
CA GLY A 939 18.79 48.14 -14.66
C GLY A 939 19.43 47.17 -15.67
N GLY A 940 18.94 45.92 -15.74
CA GLY A 940 19.46 44.89 -16.66
C GLY A 940 20.76 44.21 -16.20
N GLN A 941 21.25 44.52 -15.00
CA GLN A 941 22.45 43.91 -14.43
C GLN A 941 22.09 42.66 -13.63
N LEU A 942 22.88 41.59 -13.74
CA LEU A 942 22.60 40.32 -13.07
C LEU A 942 23.22 40.27 -11.67
N ILE A 943 22.51 39.67 -10.71
CA ILE A 943 23.07 39.24 -9.42
C ILE A 943 23.16 37.71 -9.46
N HIS A 944 24.36 37.18 -9.72
CA HIS A 944 24.56 35.74 -9.97
C HIS A 944 24.01 34.85 -8.83
N THR A 945 24.20 35.23 -7.57
CA THR A 945 23.64 34.47 -6.42
C THR A 945 22.11 34.50 -6.36
N LEU A 946 21.47 35.55 -6.89
CA LEU A 946 20.01 35.70 -6.96
C LEU A 946 19.38 34.96 -8.15
N SER A 947 20.21 34.53 -9.11
CA SER A 947 19.79 33.63 -10.20
C SER A 947 19.49 32.20 -9.73
N ALA A 948 19.98 31.81 -8.55
CA ALA A 948 19.86 30.47 -8.00
C ALA A 948 18.39 30.02 -7.80
N SER A 949 18.15 28.73 -7.97
CA SER A 949 16.82 28.10 -7.89
C SER A 949 16.19 28.14 -6.48
N CYS A 950 16.94 28.50 -5.45
CA CYS A 950 16.42 28.78 -4.11
C CYS A 950 15.72 30.14 -4.01
N TYR A 951 16.06 31.12 -4.86
CA TYR A 951 15.47 32.48 -4.87
C TYR A 951 14.49 32.72 -6.03
N ASN A 952 14.62 32.01 -7.15
CA ASN A 952 13.70 32.11 -8.30
C ASN A 952 12.56 31.08 -8.26
N CYS A 953 11.36 31.39 -8.76
CA CYS A 953 10.30 30.38 -8.93
C CYS A 953 10.54 29.56 -10.22
N GLY A 954 10.81 28.26 -10.07
CA GLY A 954 10.87 27.30 -11.17
C GLY A 954 11.97 26.25 -10.97
N GLU A 955 11.60 24.99 -10.80
CA GLU A 955 12.58 23.88 -10.77
C GLU A 955 13.01 23.51 -12.19
N GLY A 956 14.33 23.49 -12.43
CA GLY A 956 14.90 23.10 -13.73
C GLY A 956 14.41 23.98 -14.89
N SER A 957 14.46 25.30 -14.71
CA SER A 957 14.09 26.32 -15.72
C SER A 957 12.62 26.28 -16.18
N LYS A 958 11.76 25.51 -15.52
CA LYS A 958 10.31 25.48 -15.77
C LYS A 958 9.62 26.51 -14.86
N PHE A 959 9.42 27.71 -15.40
CA PHE A 959 8.52 28.69 -14.82
C PHE A 959 7.17 28.05 -14.53
N HIS A 960 6.62 28.24 -13.32
CA HIS A 960 5.23 27.88 -13.09
C HIS A 960 4.34 28.79 -13.93
N ALA A 961 3.19 28.29 -14.39
CA ALA A 961 2.22 29.10 -15.12
C ALA A 961 1.90 30.39 -14.33
N SER A 962 1.71 31.51 -15.01
CA SER A 962 1.44 32.83 -14.40
C SER A 962 0.20 32.85 -13.50
N THR A 963 -0.71 31.90 -13.67
CA THR A 963 -1.91 31.68 -12.83
C THR A 963 -1.61 31.03 -11.48
N LYS A 964 -0.36 30.59 -11.24
CA LYS A 964 0.12 30.08 -9.95
C LYS A 964 1.11 31.07 -9.35
N THR A 965 1.09 31.22 -8.02
CA THR A 965 2.17 31.88 -7.27
C THR A 965 2.87 30.88 -6.36
N CYS A 966 4.20 30.84 -6.43
CA CYS A 966 5.04 30.36 -5.32
C CYS A 966 5.35 31.54 -4.37
N GLU A 967 5.79 31.28 -3.12
CA GLU A 967 6.08 32.36 -2.15
C GLU A 967 7.05 33.42 -2.70
N ARG A 968 7.94 33.04 -3.63
CA ARG A 968 8.95 33.90 -4.27
C ARG A 968 8.37 34.90 -5.30
N CYS A 969 7.15 34.64 -5.79
CA CYS A 969 6.41 35.46 -6.76
C CYS A 969 5.07 36.00 -6.21
N GLU A 970 4.90 36.05 -4.89
CA GLU A 970 3.78 36.79 -4.30
C GLU A 970 3.88 38.31 -4.54
N LYS A 971 2.81 39.05 -4.25
CA LYS A 971 2.87 40.52 -4.15
C LYS A 971 3.98 40.94 -3.17
N PRO A 972 4.68 42.07 -3.42
CA PRO A 972 5.74 42.59 -2.57
C PRO A 972 5.40 42.59 -1.07
N TRP A 973 6.28 42.02 -0.25
CA TRP A 973 6.04 41.83 1.18
C TRP A 973 6.33 43.10 2.00
N SER A 974 5.51 43.31 3.04
CA SER A 974 5.76 44.28 4.10
C SER A 974 6.80 43.75 5.11
N PRO A 975 7.37 44.63 5.94
CA PRO A 975 8.16 44.24 7.12
C PRO A 975 7.47 43.18 7.99
N ALA A 976 6.18 43.38 8.28
CA ALA A 976 5.41 42.42 9.08
C ALA A 976 5.23 41.06 8.38
N LYS A 977 4.95 41.05 7.07
CA LYS A 977 4.77 39.81 6.30
C LYS A 977 6.09 39.05 6.11
N PHE A 978 7.20 39.76 5.92
CA PHE A 978 8.54 39.16 5.92
C PHE A 978 8.92 38.62 7.30
N TRP A 979 8.59 39.34 8.37
CA TRP A 979 8.83 38.88 9.74
C TRP A 979 7.99 37.67 10.14
N GLU A 980 6.74 37.58 9.70
CA GLU A 980 5.92 36.36 9.78
C GLU A 980 6.59 35.18 9.08
N TRP A 981 7.06 35.38 7.83
CA TRP A 981 7.78 34.35 7.10
C TRP A 981 9.04 33.88 7.85
N LEU A 982 9.84 34.83 8.32
CA LEU A 982 11.09 34.56 9.01
C LEU A 982 10.89 33.79 10.32
N ARG A 983 9.93 34.23 11.15
CA ARG A 983 9.52 33.55 12.39
C ARG A 983 9.00 32.14 12.12
N SER A 984 8.23 31.93 11.06
CA SER A 984 7.71 30.61 10.71
C SER A 984 8.81 29.64 10.28
N ARG A 985 9.85 30.13 9.58
CA ARG A 985 10.94 29.32 9.04
C ARG A 985 12.05 29.09 10.08
N HIS A 986 12.72 30.16 10.51
CA HIS A 986 13.91 30.12 11.37
C HIS A 986 13.60 30.26 12.86
N PHE A 987 12.46 29.72 13.31
CA PHE A 987 11.93 29.92 14.67
C PHE A 987 12.97 29.69 15.78
N GLU A 988 13.65 28.55 15.76
CA GLU A 988 14.60 28.14 16.82
C GLU A 988 15.83 29.04 16.85
N ASN A 989 16.45 29.30 15.68
CA ASN A 989 17.55 30.26 15.55
C ASN A 989 17.14 31.68 16.02
N ILE A 990 15.94 32.16 15.67
CA ILE A 990 15.45 33.47 16.14
C ILE A 990 15.26 33.47 17.66
N CYS A 991 14.73 32.39 18.25
CA CYS A 991 14.63 32.26 19.71
C CYS A 991 16.02 32.39 20.36
N ASP A 992 17.02 31.70 19.82
CA ASP A 992 18.36 31.68 20.41
C ASP A 992 19.12 32.99 20.18
N GLN A 993 18.86 33.70 19.08
CA GLN A 993 19.37 35.06 18.87
C GLN A 993 18.74 36.05 19.86
N LEU A 994 17.42 36.02 20.05
CA LEU A 994 16.73 36.92 20.98
C LEU A 994 17.10 36.64 22.44
N LYS A 995 17.25 35.36 22.84
CA LYS A 995 17.81 34.99 24.15
C LYS A 995 19.19 35.62 24.35
N LYS A 996 20.09 35.48 23.36
CA LYS A 996 21.46 36.04 23.43
C LYS A 996 21.49 37.57 23.48
N SER A 997 20.55 38.26 22.83
CA SER A 997 20.48 39.73 22.92
C SER A 997 20.06 40.25 24.28
N ASP A 998 19.17 39.54 25.00
CA ASP A 998 18.71 39.97 26.33
C ASP A 998 19.81 39.92 27.40
N TYR A 999 20.86 39.11 27.20
CA TYR A 999 22.05 39.07 28.08
C TYR A 999 23.12 40.12 27.75
N ALA A 1000 23.02 40.76 26.58
CA ALA A 1000 23.97 41.78 26.15
C ALA A 1000 23.42 43.15 26.55
N GLY A 1001 23.78 43.61 27.76
CA GLY A 1001 23.24 44.82 28.39
C GLY A 1001 23.30 46.07 27.50
N PRO A 1002 22.36 47.02 27.68
CA PRO A 1002 22.20 48.16 26.77
C PRO A 1002 23.38 49.15 26.75
N GLU A 1003 24.29 49.09 27.73
CA GLU A 1003 25.39 50.06 27.89
C GLU A 1003 26.72 49.60 27.26
N ASP A 1004 26.91 48.31 26.99
CA ASP A 1004 28.21 47.74 26.57
C ASP A 1004 28.46 47.78 25.04
N PHE A 1005 27.68 48.59 24.31
CA PHE A 1005 27.80 48.79 22.86
C PHE A 1005 28.16 50.24 22.50
N GLY A 1006 29.20 50.76 23.14
CA GLY A 1006 29.91 51.93 22.64
C GLY A 1006 30.27 51.73 21.16
N GLY A 1007 29.97 52.72 20.32
CA GLY A 1007 30.21 52.62 18.87
C GLY A 1007 31.69 52.38 18.55
N PRO A 1008 32.01 51.80 17.37
CA PRO A 1008 33.39 51.59 16.97
C PRO A 1008 34.13 52.92 16.96
N THR A 1009 35.09 53.08 17.87
CA THR A 1009 36.05 54.18 17.82
C THR A 1009 37.08 53.87 16.74
N ASP A 1010 37.15 54.74 15.72
CA ASP A 1010 37.98 54.60 14.50
C ASP A 1010 39.51 54.68 14.75
N SER A 1011 40.01 54.19 15.90
CA SER A 1011 41.41 54.32 16.33
C SER A 1011 42.09 53.01 16.75
N GLN A 1012 41.40 51.86 16.73
CA GLN A 1012 42.08 50.57 16.83
C GLN A 1012 42.73 50.19 15.49
N LYS A 1013 44.05 50.41 15.42
CA LYS A 1013 44.91 49.89 14.34
C LYS A 1013 44.68 48.37 14.16
N PRO A 1014 44.78 47.84 12.92
CA PRO A 1014 44.63 46.42 12.67
C PRO A 1014 45.78 45.63 13.31
N GLY A 1015 45.58 45.15 14.53
CA GLY A 1015 46.37 44.08 15.10
C GLY A 1015 46.08 42.78 14.35
N ASP A 1016 47.14 42.02 14.06
CA ASP A 1016 47.16 40.85 13.18
C ASP A 1016 46.38 39.64 13.75
N SER A 1017 45.06 39.80 13.81
CA SER A 1017 44.11 38.79 14.22
C SER A 1017 43.40 38.21 12.99
N SER A 1018 44.21 37.65 12.08
CA SER A 1018 43.75 36.73 11.06
C SER A 1018 43.22 35.44 11.70
N ARG A 1019 42.07 35.53 12.39
CA ARG A 1019 41.19 34.39 12.65
C ARG A 1019 40.56 34.00 11.32
N ARG A 1020 41.36 33.40 10.43
CA ARG A 1020 40.83 32.52 9.39
C ARG A 1020 39.87 31.55 10.09
N VAL A 1021 38.61 31.58 9.68
CA VAL A 1021 37.66 30.54 10.06
C VAL A 1021 38.26 29.24 9.55
N ASN A 1022 38.67 28.36 10.46
CA ASN A 1022 39.19 27.06 10.08
C ASN A 1022 38.01 26.22 9.56
N TRP A 1023 37.93 26.11 8.23
CA TRP A 1023 36.86 25.40 7.52
C TRP A 1023 37.03 23.87 7.61
N ASP A 1024 38.24 23.39 7.90
CA ASP A 1024 38.64 21.98 8.02
C ASP A 1024 37.97 21.25 9.21
N ARG A 1025 37.17 21.97 10.02
CA ARG A 1025 36.35 21.43 11.13
C ARG A 1025 34.88 21.87 11.09
N VAL A 1026 34.30 22.06 9.90
CA VAL A 1026 32.83 22.20 9.79
C VAL A 1026 32.18 20.81 9.86
N ASP A 1027 31.74 20.44 11.06
CA ASP A 1027 30.98 19.21 11.32
C ASP A 1027 29.72 19.11 10.46
N GLN A 1028 29.27 17.88 10.17
CA GLN A 1028 28.14 17.55 9.32
C GLN A 1028 26.82 18.19 9.83
N ASP A 1029 26.69 18.37 11.14
CA ASP A 1029 25.59 19.08 11.78
C ASP A 1029 25.57 20.58 11.42
N ARG A 1030 26.74 21.22 11.32
CA ARG A 1030 26.85 22.65 10.97
C ARG A 1030 26.54 22.87 9.48
N TRP A 1031 26.91 21.93 8.61
CA TRP A 1031 26.46 21.95 7.20
C TRP A 1031 24.97 21.73 7.06
N SER A 1032 24.39 20.79 7.81
CA SER A 1032 22.94 20.54 7.82
C SER A 1032 22.18 21.79 8.26
N MET A 1033 22.63 22.46 9.33
CA MET A 1033 22.05 23.71 9.81
C MET A 1033 22.17 24.90 8.83
N ILE A 1034 23.19 24.90 7.95
CA ILE A 1034 23.31 25.87 6.85
C ILE A 1034 22.34 25.52 5.72
N ILE A 1035 22.25 24.25 5.31
CA ILE A 1035 21.35 23.79 4.23
C ILE A 1035 19.87 24.01 4.61
N ASP A 1036 19.49 23.66 5.84
CA ASP A 1036 18.16 23.94 6.42
C ASP A 1036 17.89 25.44 6.60
N GLY A 1037 18.95 26.25 6.55
CA GLY A 1037 18.94 27.68 6.81
C GLY A 1037 18.70 28.58 5.60
N ILE A 1038 18.79 28.09 4.36
CA ILE A 1038 18.85 28.93 3.15
C ILE A 1038 17.51 28.93 2.37
N GLY A 1039 17.17 30.07 1.75
CA GLY A 1039 16.15 30.17 0.70
C GLY A 1039 14.71 29.90 1.16
N PHE A 1040 13.88 29.34 0.26
CA PHE A 1040 12.49 28.95 0.52
C PHE A 1040 12.32 27.42 0.54
N ASP A 1041 11.19 26.92 1.05
CA ASP A 1041 10.89 25.48 1.12
C ASP A 1041 10.95 24.79 -0.26
N PHE A 1042 11.31 23.50 -0.26
CA PHE A 1042 11.20 22.65 -1.44
C PHE A 1042 9.72 22.48 -1.83
N PRO A 1043 9.37 22.47 -3.14
CA PRO A 1043 7.97 22.37 -3.56
C PRO A 1043 7.24 21.09 -3.12
N THR A 1044 7.97 19.99 -2.83
CA THR A 1044 7.39 18.77 -2.23
C THR A 1044 8.33 18.09 -1.23
N GLU A 1045 7.78 17.61 -0.10
CA GLU A 1045 8.47 16.76 0.90
C GLU A 1045 9.02 15.45 0.29
N LYS A 1046 8.56 15.05 -0.91
CA LYS A 1046 8.96 13.80 -1.57
C LYS A 1046 10.28 13.91 -2.33
N GLU A 1047 10.71 15.12 -2.66
CA GLU A 1047 11.92 15.38 -3.44
C GLU A 1047 13.09 15.87 -2.58
N GLU A 1048 12.78 16.42 -1.41
CA GLU A 1048 13.75 16.89 -0.41
C GLU A 1048 14.85 15.88 -0.06
N PRO A 1049 14.60 14.58 0.25
CA PRO A 1049 15.67 13.65 0.61
C PRO A 1049 16.67 13.43 -0.53
N ARG A 1050 16.15 13.36 -1.77
CA ARG A 1050 16.95 13.16 -2.98
C ARG A 1050 17.77 14.41 -3.32
N TYR A 1051 17.23 15.60 -3.07
CA TYR A 1051 17.95 16.85 -3.30
C TYR A 1051 19.03 17.08 -2.24
N ARG A 1052 18.74 16.79 -0.96
CA ARG A 1052 19.73 16.76 0.14
C ARG A 1052 20.90 15.83 -0.19
N GLU A 1053 20.62 14.61 -0.65
CA GLU A 1053 21.65 13.63 -1.04
C GLU A 1053 22.51 14.13 -2.23
N VAL A 1054 21.88 14.67 -3.28
CA VAL A 1054 22.61 15.20 -4.45
C VAL A 1054 23.46 16.42 -4.07
N LEU A 1055 22.96 17.32 -3.22
CA LEU A 1055 23.69 18.50 -2.79
C LEU A 1055 24.87 18.12 -1.87
N ALA A 1056 24.65 17.23 -0.89
CA ALA A 1056 25.70 16.74 0.00
C ALA A 1056 26.81 16.01 -0.77
N ASN A 1057 26.45 15.15 -1.74
CA ASN A 1057 27.43 14.45 -2.58
C ASN A 1057 28.19 15.42 -3.52
N ARG A 1058 27.54 16.48 -4.02
CA ARG A 1058 28.21 17.53 -4.82
C ARG A 1058 29.15 18.40 -3.99
N LEU A 1059 28.77 18.75 -2.76
CA LEU A 1059 29.64 19.50 -1.83
C LEU A 1059 30.83 18.66 -1.37
N ARG A 1060 30.62 17.36 -1.10
CA ARG A 1060 31.71 16.41 -0.81
C ARG A 1060 32.70 16.32 -1.98
N PHE A 1061 32.21 16.16 -3.22
CA PHE A 1061 33.05 16.14 -4.41
C PHE A 1061 33.85 17.44 -4.60
N VAL A 1062 33.26 18.61 -4.30
CA VAL A 1062 33.99 19.90 -4.34
C VAL A 1062 35.08 19.94 -3.27
N MET A 1063 34.84 19.42 -2.06
CA MET A 1063 35.85 19.33 -1.00
C MET A 1063 36.98 18.34 -1.34
N GLU A 1064 36.66 17.17 -1.89
CA GLU A 1064 37.65 16.20 -2.39
C GLU A 1064 38.53 16.78 -3.52
N VAL A 1065 38.00 17.73 -4.30
CA VAL A 1065 38.75 18.47 -5.33
C VAL A 1065 39.59 19.62 -4.73
N ILE A 1066 39.10 20.29 -3.67
CA ILE A 1066 39.84 21.33 -2.94
C ILE A 1066 41.05 20.72 -2.21
N ASP A 1067 40.86 19.64 -1.47
CA ASP A 1067 41.93 18.94 -0.73
C ASP A 1067 43.04 18.38 -1.66
N GLY A 1068 42.74 18.23 -2.96
CA GLY A 1068 43.67 17.76 -3.97
C GLY A 1068 44.37 18.86 -4.80
N MET A 1069 44.16 20.15 -4.53
CA MET A 1069 44.66 21.25 -5.37
C MET A 1069 45.45 22.30 -4.59
N ASP A 1070 46.75 22.40 -4.89
CA ASP A 1070 47.72 23.36 -4.35
C ASP A 1070 47.58 24.76 -5.02
N GLN A 1071 46.33 25.21 -5.24
CA GLN A 1071 45.99 26.49 -5.91
C GLN A 1071 45.35 27.47 -4.94
N SER A 1072 45.30 28.77 -5.29
CA SER A 1072 44.67 29.76 -4.41
C SER A 1072 43.17 29.51 -4.30
N VAL A 1073 42.61 29.76 -3.12
CA VAL A 1073 41.18 29.57 -2.83
C VAL A 1073 40.31 30.35 -3.83
N ASP A 1074 40.74 31.54 -4.23
CA ASP A 1074 40.03 32.40 -5.19
C ASP A 1074 39.96 31.80 -6.60
N GLU A 1075 41.05 31.19 -7.10
CA GLU A 1075 41.05 30.47 -8.38
C GLU A 1075 40.18 29.20 -8.32
N ILE A 1076 40.20 28.48 -7.19
CA ILE A 1076 39.40 27.27 -7.02
C ILE A 1076 37.91 27.60 -6.98
N PHE A 1077 37.49 28.64 -6.24
CA PHE A 1077 36.10 29.09 -6.24
C PHE A 1077 35.63 29.55 -7.63
N ALA A 1078 36.47 30.26 -8.39
CA ALA A 1078 36.17 30.67 -9.77
C ALA A 1078 36.00 29.46 -10.72
N ARG A 1079 36.85 28.42 -10.58
CA ARG A 1079 36.79 27.17 -11.36
C ARG A 1079 35.60 26.28 -11.00
N VAL A 1080 35.29 26.14 -9.71
CA VAL A 1080 34.13 25.35 -9.25
C VAL A 1080 32.83 25.97 -9.77
N PHE A 1081 32.68 27.30 -9.73
CA PHE A 1081 31.49 27.99 -10.25
C PHE A 1081 31.37 27.95 -11.78
N THR A 1082 32.47 28.10 -12.53
CA THR A 1082 32.43 27.92 -13.99
C THR A 1082 32.09 26.48 -14.40
N THR A 1083 32.48 25.49 -13.60
CA THR A 1083 32.13 24.07 -13.82
C THR A 1083 30.67 23.77 -13.46
N TRP A 1084 30.10 24.43 -12.43
CA TRP A 1084 28.67 24.32 -12.11
C TRP A 1084 27.74 24.89 -13.21
N ASN A 1085 28.19 25.90 -13.97
CA ASN A 1085 27.40 26.52 -15.04
C ASN A 1085 27.10 25.61 -16.25
N PHE A 1086 27.78 24.46 -16.41
CA PHE A 1086 27.52 23.52 -17.52
C PHE A 1086 26.46 22.44 -17.21
N SER A 1087 25.81 22.50 -16.04
CA SER A 1087 24.81 21.50 -15.57
C SER A 1087 23.51 22.14 -15.05
N ALA A 1088 23.11 23.30 -15.58
CA ALA A 1088 21.84 23.96 -15.31
C ALA A 1088 20.76 23.64 -16.37
#